data_AF-A0A124SFT4-F1
#
_entry.id   AF-A0A124SFT4-F1
#
_cell.length_a   1.000
_cell.length_b   1.000
_cell.length_c   1.000
_cell.angle_alpha   90.00
_cell.angle_beta   90.00
_cell.angle_gamma   90.00
#
_symmetry.space_group_name_H-M   'P 1'
#
loop_
_entity.id
_entity.type
_entity.pdbx_description
1 polymer ?
#
loop_
_entity_poly.entity_id
_entity_poly.type
_entity_poly.pdbx_seq_one_letter_code
_entity_poly.pdbx_strand_id
1 'polypeptide(L)'
;MEILHCFLLFVFIFSVSDAADPFSEALLSLKSEFVVQSDVLSDWVIPQEQNPSAKIHACSWTGVQCDQNSTKVTGLDLSLKNLGGVLSGNQFNQFVDLIDFNISHNSFSGKLPVGIFNLTSLRTMDISRNNFSSVFPIGISNLHNLVVLDAFSNSFSGSLPPDVCEIASVKVLNFAGSYFSGPIPGKYGSCKNLEFLHLAGNLLSGYLPIEFGQLKTITHMEIGYNSYQGSIPWQFGNMSELRYLDIAQANLSGLIPKELGNLTKLGSLFLFKNNLSGLIPVEFGRILTLASLDLSDNLLFGPIPESFSDLKNLKLLSVMYNDMNGSVPEGIAKLPNLEALLIWDNFFSGTLPQELGKHSKLKWVDVSTNDFVGVIPPDICSGGELTKLILFSNYFSGGLSPISNCTSLVRIRLEDNSFSGDLSLNFNMLRDVSYVDLSMNRFTGGIPSLIFQASSLEYFSVSNNPDLGGIIPEKTWSLPKIQNFSASSCNISGNFPGFKFCKSLFLIELSKNHLSGTVPESLSICESLEMLNLAENNFSGEIPMKLGSSTKLRYLNFSYNDLSGSIPTENTFRSMGSSSFLGNPNLCGAPLERSCRRGSGISDGMELGSRKTQKVAWVLVLCAVVAILLVSLFGIFYYRRQNVTRHWKMVSFDGFPEITAAEVLKSFDSIEAVETPYSSNSVCKAVLLTGMTVAVRKIEWGTKSSNLLMEFINRIGNARHKNLIRLLGFCYNKNLGYMLLEYLPNGTLEEKIGRKCDWDSKHRLMVNIAKGLYFLHHDCRPSIPHGSLKTSNIVFDENMEPHLAEFAFKTISAMETGMKSIITYKSRF
;
A
#
# COMPACT_ATOMS: atom_id res chain seq x y z
N MET A 1 22.85 -92.03 49.52
CA MET A 1 22.56 -90.69 50.03
C MET A 1 21.91 -89.93 48.87
N GLU A 2 20.75 -90.39 48.42
CA GLU A 2 19.41 -89.99 48.91
C GLU A 2 18.92 -88.73 48.15
N ILE A 3 17.98 -88.88 47.19
CA ILE A 3 16.50 -88.82 47.32
C ILE A 3 16.04 -87.34 47.36
N LEU A 4 15.51 -86.79 46.25
CA LEU A 4 14.11 -86.84 45.79
C LEU A 4 13.15 -86.04 46.70
N HIS A 5 12.53 -85.00 46.10
CA HIS A 5 11.15 -84.46 46.25
C HIS A 5 11.13 -83.21 45.33
N CYS A 6 10.72 -83.20 44.06
CA CYS A 6 9.54 -83.72 43.36
C CYS A 6 8.19 -83.18 43.85
N PHE A 7 7.55 -82.42 42.94
CA PHE A 7 6.11 -82.16 42.75
C PHE A 7 5.36 -81.13 43.63
N LEU A 8 5.02 -79.98 43.03
CA LEU A 8 3.64 -79.56 42.69
C LEU A 8 3.70 -78.20 41.94
N LEU A 9 3.54 -78.24 40.61
CA LEU A 9 2.38 -77.74 39.86
C LEU A 9 2.26 -76.20 39.83
N PHE A 10 2.60 -75.55 38.72
CA PHE A 10 1.66 -75.24 37.62
C PHE A 10 0.35 -74.60 38.13
N VAL A 11 0.37 -73.28 38.32
CA VAL A 11 -0.78 -72.44 37.95
C VAL A 11 -0.25 -71.35 37.04
N PHE A 12 -0.41 -71.60 35.75
CA PHE A 12 -0.61 -70.56 34.76
C PHE A 12 -1.66 -69.58 35.29
N ILE A 13 -1.22 -68.39 35.70
CA ILE A 13 -2.06 -67.22 35.51
C ILE A 13 -1.68 -66.73 34.12
N PHE A 14 -2.40 -67.23 33.12
CA PHE A 14 -2.68 -66.41 31.95
C PHE A 14 -3.36 -65.16 32.50
N SER A 15 -2.59 -64.10 32.75
CA SER A 15 -3.16 -62.77 32.73
C SER A 15 -3.64 -62.61 31.31
N VAL A 16 -4.96 -62.74 31.12
CA VAL A 16 -5.65 -62.30 29.92
C VAL A 16 -5.08 -60.92 29.63
N SER A 17 -4.35 -60.79 28.53
CA SER A 17 -3.93 -59.49 28.04
C SER A 17 -5.20 -58.69 27.84
N ASP A 18 -5.44 -57.69 28.69
CA ASP A 18 -6.34 -56.62 28.33
C ASP A 18 -5.89 -56.16 26.95
N ALA A 19 -6.79 -56.25 25.96
CA ALA A 19 -6.51 -55.74 24.64
C ALA A 19 -6.40 -54.21 24.78
N ALA A 20 -5.19 -53.72 25.08
CA ALA A 20 -4.89 -52.31 25.13
C ALA A 20 -5.30 -51.70 23.78
N ASP A 21 -5.88 -50.50 23.81
CA ASP A 21 -6.20 -49.71 22.62
C ASP A 21 -5.08 -48.69 22.38
N PRO A 22 -3.95 -49.10 21.77
CA PRO A 22 -2.78 -48.25 21.62
C PRO A 22 -3.04 -47.04 20.73
N PHE A 23 -4.03 -47.10 19.84
CA PHE A 23 -4.38 -45.99 18.95
C PHE A 23 -5.08 -44.86 19.70
N SER A 24 -6.06 -45.20 20.54
CA SER A 24 -6.74 -44.20 21.37
C SER A 24 -5.79 -43.60 22.41
N GLU A 25 -4.91 -44.41 23.01
CA GLU A 25 -3.87 -43.89 23.92
C GLU A 25 -2.89 -42.96 23.21
N ALA A 26 -2.45 -43.31 21.99
CA ALA A 26 -1.56 -42.48 21.19
C ALA A 26 -2.22 -41.15 20.77
N LEU A 27 -3.51 -41.15 20.43
CA LEU A 27 -4.26 -39.94 20.12
C LEU A 27 -4.47 -39.06 21.37
N LEU A 28 -4.72 -39.64 22.55
CA LEU A 28 -4.77 -38.87 23.81
C LEU A 28 -3.40 -38.27 24.16
N SER A 29 -2.32 -39.02 23.93
CA SER A 29 -0.96 -38.50 24.07
C SER A 29 -0.72 -37.33 23.12
N LEU A 30 -1.15 -37.43 21.85
CA LEU A 30 -1.06 -36.33 20.89
C LEU A 30 -1.91 -35.12 21.33
N LYS A 31 -3.14 -35.33 21.81
CA LYS A 31 -4.01 -34.28 22.35
C LYS A 31 -3.37 -33.53 23.51
N SER A 32 -2.57 -34.21 24.33
CA SER A 32 -1.87 -33.58 25.46
C SER A 32 -0.80 -32.55 25.04
N GLU A 33 -0.36 -32.59 23.77
CA GLU A 33 0.60 -31.63 23.20
C GLU A 33 -0.08 -30.38 22.63
N PHE A 34 -1.42 -30.39 22.52
CA PHE A 34 -2.17 -29.29 21.92
C PHE A 34 -2.40 -28.16 22.93
N VAL A 35 -2.18 -26.93 22.47
CA VAL A 35 -2.63 -25.72 23.16
C VAL A 35 -3.98 -25.34 22.59
N VAL A 36 -5.02 -25.37 23.40
CA VAL A 36 -6.40 -25.25 22.92
C VAL A 36 -7.05 -23.97 23.48
N GLN A 37 -7.68 -23.16 22.62
CA GLN A 37 -8.43 -21.97 23.03
C GLN A 37 -9.92 -22.23 23.32
N SER A 38 -10.45 -23.39 22.90
CA SER A 38 -11.87 -23.80 23.04
C SER A 38 -12.00 -25.33 23.13
N ASP A 39 -13.00 -25.88 23.81
CA ASP A 39 -13.12 -27.34 24.07
C ASP A 39 -13.61 -28.18 22.86
N VAL A 40 -12.90 -28.05 21.72
CA VAL A 40 -13.30 -28.59 20.41
C VAL A 40 -13.03 -30.10 20.28
N LEU A 41 -12.20 -30.66 21.15
CA LEU A 41 -11.88 -32.09 21.22
C LEU A 41 -12.40 -32.71 22.53
N SER A 42 -13.55 -32.22 23.01
CA SER A 42 -14.17 -32.67 24.27
C SER A 42 -14.59 -34.15 24.26
N ASP A 43 -14.87 -34.70 23.08
CA ASP A 43 -15.24 -36.09 22.85
C ASP A 43 -14.05 -37.06 22.85
N TRP A 44 -12.81 -36.56 22.82
CA TRP A 44 -11.60 -37.39 22.95
C TRP A 44 -11.40 -37.82 24.41
N VAL A 45 -12.15 -38.85 24.81
CA VAL A 45 -12.12 -39.48 26.14
C VAL A 45 -12.37 -40.99 26.03
N ILE A 46 -11.75 -41.77 26.92
CA ILE A 46 -12.00 -43.21 27.08
C ILE A 46 -12.91 -43.42 28.29
N PRO A 47 -14.12 -44.02 28.15
CA PRO A 47 -15.00 -44.30 29.29
C PRO A 47 -14.39 -45.35 30.24
N GLN A 48 -14.54 -45.17 31.56
CA GLN A 48 -13.96 -46.07 32.57
C GLN A 48 -14.65 -47.43 32.73
N GLU A 49 -15.80 -47.68 32.08
CA GLU A 49 -16.64 -48.87 32.32
C GLU A 49 -17.15 -49.54 31.03
N GLN A 50 -16.25 -49.99 30.15
CA GLN A 50 -16.61 -50.91 29.06
C GLN A 50 -15.69 -52.12 29.00
N ASN A 51 -16.27 -53.29 28.77
CA ASN A 51 -15.53 -54.54 28.50
C ASN A 51 -14.53 -54.33 27.36
N PRO A 52 -13.34 -54.95 27.39
CA PRO A 52 -12.35 -54.85 26.33
C PRO A 52 -12.99 -55.25 25.00
N SER A 53 -13.13 -54.26 24.12
CA SER A 53 -13.63 -54.41 22.75
C SER A 53 -12.43 -54.53 21.82
N ALA A 54 -12.53 -55.36 20.78
CA ALA A 54 -11.52 -55.41 19.72
C ALA A 54 -11.51 -54.16 18.81
N LYS A 55 -12.34 -53.15 19.11
CA LYS A 55 -12.51 -51.92 18.33
C LYS A 55 -11.83 -50.74 19.01
N ILE A 56 -11.20 -49.88 18.20
CA ILE A 56 -10.58 -48.63 18.64
C ILE A 56 -11.67 -47.63 19.07
N HIS A 57 -11.58 -47.14 20.31
CA HIS A 57 -12.52 -46.16 20.87
C HIS A 57 -12.50 -44.82 20.10
N ALA A 58 -11.30 -44.39 19.70
CA ALA A 58 -11.10 -43.15 18.98
C ALA A 58 -11.81 -43.07 17.62
N CYS A 59 -12.30 -44.17 17.05
CA CYS A 59 -13.06 -44.13 15.79
C CYS A 59 -14.38 -43.35 15.88
N SER A 60 -14.84 -43.02 17.09
CA SER A 60 -16.00 -42.16 17.34
C SER A 60 -15.63 -40.68 17.57
N TRP A 61 -14.34 -40.38 17.68
CA TRP A 61 -13.86 -39.05 18.03
C TRP A 61 -13.86 -38.11 16.83
N THR A 62 -14.09 -36.82 17.13
CA THR A 62 -14.07 -35.73 16.17
C THR A 62 -12.73 -35.72 15.44
N GLY A 63 -12.81 -35.80 14.12
CA GLY A 63 -11.64 -35.76 13.25
C GLY A 63 -10.93 -37.10 13.05
N VAL A 64 -11.34 -38.18 13.69
CA VAL A 64 -10.71 -39.50 13.53
C VAL A 64 -11.52 -40.35 12.56
N GLN A 65 -10.84 -40.95 11.59
CA GLN A 65 -11.43 -41.88 10.62
C GLN A 65 -10.76 -43.24 10.76
N CYS A 66 -11.56 -44.30 10.68
CA CYS A 66 -11.10 -45.67 10.78
C CYS A 66 -11.55 -46.53 9.61
N ASP A 67 -10.93 -47.70 9.49
CA ASP A 67 -11.38 -48.74 8.57
C ASP A 67 -12.77 -49.27 8.96
N GLN A 68 -13.39 -50.05 8.05
CA GLN A 68 -14.76 -50.56 8.20
C GLN A 68 -14.99 -51.36 9.49
N ASN A 69 -13.93 -52.01 10.01
CA ASN A 69 -14.00 -52.83 11.21
C ASN A 69 -13.62 -52.08 12.50
N SER A 70 -13.22 -50.80 12.40
CA SER A 70 -12.71 -49.99 13.51
C SER A 70 -11.49 -50.60 14.20
N THR A 71 -10.63 -51.24 13.41
CA THR A 71 -9.38 -51.90 13.83
C THR A 71 -8.14 -51.11 13.47
N LYS A 72 -8.27 -50.07 12.62
CA LYS A 72 -7.17 -49.20 12.19
C LYS A 72 -7.64 -47.76 12.07
N VAL A 73 -6.79 -46.80 12.45
CA VAL A 73 -7.00 -45.37 12.14
C VAL A 73 -6.43 -45.09 10.76
N THR A 74 -7.30 -44.67 9.84
CA THR A 74 -6.95 -44.41 8.43
C THR A 74 -6.94 -42.93 8.08
N GLY A 75 -7.55 -42.07 8.89
CA GLY A 75 -7.52 -40.62 8.67
C GLY A 75 -7.58 -39.81 9.96
N LEU A 76 -6.92 -38.66 9.95
CA LEU A 76 -6.96 -37.69 11.04
C LEU A 76 -7.11 -36.28 10.47
N ASP A 77 -8.29 -35.69 10.64
CA ASP A 77 -8.64 -34.33 10.21
C ASP A 77 -8.95 -33.44 11.41
N LEU A 78 -7.98 -32.61 11.76
CA LEU A 78 -8.03 -31.61 12.82
C LEU A 78 -7.99 -30.19 12.24
N SER A 79 -8.38 -30.00 10.98
CA SER A 79 -8.34 -28.69 10.33
C SER A 79 -9.34 -27.68 10.93
N LEU A 80 -9.00 -26.39 10.88
CA LEU A 80 -9.86 -25.27 11.30
C LEU A 80 -10.35 -25.39 12.76
N LYS A 81 -9.53 -25.96 13.65
CA LYS A 81 -9.88 -26.19 15.07
C LYS A 81 -9.24 -25.19 16.03
N ASN A 82 -8.45 -24.23 15.51
CA ASN A 82 -7.70 -23.26 16.30
C ASN A 82 -6.79 -23.92 17.36
N LEU A 83 -6.19 -25.06 16.99
CA LEU A 83 -5.26 -25.83 17.80
C LEU A 83 -3.86 -25.23 17.67
N GLY A 84 -3.14 -25.10 18.78
CA GLY A 84 -1.73 -24.73 18.81
C GLY A 84 -0.88 -25.80 19.47
N GLY A 85 0.36 -25.44 19.81
CA GLY A 85 1.31 -26.34 20.48
C GLY A 85 2.48 -26.74 19.59
N VAL A 86 3.31 -27.63 20.11
CA VAL A 86 4.52 -28.15 19.43
C VAL A 86 4.41 -29.66 19.39
N LEU A 87 4.42 -30.23 18.19
CA LEU A 87 4.27 -31.67 17.99
C LEU A 87 5.61 -32.38 18.25
N SER A 88 5.63 -33.36 19.16
CA SER A 88 6.81 -34.20 19.40
C SER A 88 7.00 -35.26 18.31
N GLY A 89 5.88 -35.76 17.77
CA GLY A 89 5.83 -36.81 16.76
C GLY A 89 6.14 -38.22 17.27
N ASN A 90 6.26 -38.42 18.58
CA ASN A 90 6.58 -39.72 19.18
C ASN A 90 5.47 -40.77 18.96
N GLN A 91 4.23 -40.30 18.77
CA GLN A 91 3.04 -41.12 18.61
C GLN A 91 2.87 -41.64 17.17
N PHE A 92 3.52 -41.01 16.18
CA PHE A 92 3.32 -41.33 14.76
C PHE A 92 3.72 -42.77 14.38
N ASN A 93 4.57 -43.43 15.17
CA ASN A 93 4.91 -44.84 14.98
C ASN A 93 3.71 -45.78 15.11
N GLN A 94 2.62 -45.36 15.77
CA GLN A 94 1.42 -46.18 15.92
C GLN A 94 0.49 -46.08 14.71
N PHE A 95 0.58 -45.01 13.91
CA PHE A 95 -0.38 -44.70 12.83
C PHE A 95 0.17 -45.05 11.44
N VAL A 96 0.86 -46.18 11.30
CA VAL A 96 1.48 -46.61 10.02
C VAL A 96 0.46 -46.87 8.90
N ASP A 97 -0.79 -47.14 9.25
CA ASP A 97 -1.92 -47.34 8.33
C ASP A 97 -2.66 -46.03 7.97
N LEU A 98 -2.21 -44.88 8.48
CA LEU A 98 -2.84 -43.59 8.22
C LEU A 98 -2.67 -43.20 6.74
N ILE A 99 -3.78 -42.88 6.09
CA ILE A 99 -3.87 -42.52 4.67
C ILE A 99 -3.97 -41.00 4.50
N ASP A 100 -4.77 -40.34 5.35
CA ASP A 100 -5.03 -38.91 5.28
C ASP A 100 -4.69 -38.22 6.61
N PHE A 101 -3.79 -37.24 6.55
CA PHE A 101 -3.41 -36.43 7.71
C PHE A 101 -3.61 -34.95 7.38
N ASN A 102 -4.57 -34.32 8.04
CA ASN A 102 -4.91 -32.92 7.85
C ASN A 102 -4.94 -32.18 9.19
N ILE A 103 -4.05 -31.22 9.36
CA ILE A 103 -3.99 -30.33 10.53
C ILE A 103 -4.01 -28.86 10.11
N SER A 104 -4.55 -28.55 8.93
CA SER A 104 -4.43 -27.23 8.33
C SER A 104 -5.27 -26.14 9.00
N HIS A 105 -4.92 -24.87 8.77
CA HIS A 105 -5.61 -23.70 9.35
C HIS A 105 -5.66 -23.76 10.88
N ASN A 106 -4.50 -23.91 11.49
CA ASN A 106 -4.30 -23.98 12.93
C ASN A 106 -3.12 -23.08 13.35
N SER A 107 -2.71 -23.15 14.61
CA SER A 107 -1.60 -22.41 15.20
C SER A 107 -0.46 -23.33 15.67
N PHE A 108 -0.31 -24.52 15.07
CA PHE A 108 0.80 -25.43 15.40
C PHE A 108 2.15 -24.77 15.08
N SER A 109 3.14 -24.95 15.95
CA SER A 109 4.41 -24.21 15.90
C SER A 109 5.62 -25.10 16.19
N GLY A 110 6.81 -24.51 16.13
CA GLY A 110 8.07 -25.24 16.30
C GLY A 110 8.48 -25.99 15.03
N LYS A 111 9.33 -27.01 15.18
CA LYS A 111 9.80 -27.83 14.05
C LYS A 111 8.75 -28.87 13.68
N LEU A 112 8.60 -29.15 12.40
CA LEU A 112 7.87 -30.35 11.96
C LEU A 112 8.65 -31.59 12.43
N PRO A 113 8.04 -32.51 13.21
CA PRO A 113 8.76 -33.66 13.75
C PRO A 113 9.07 -34.69 12.65
N VAL A 114 10.31 -35.19 12.60
CA VAL A 114 10.75 -36.19 11.62
C VAL A 114 9.96 -37.51 11.69
N GLY A 115 9.38 -37.83 12.86
CA GLY A 115 8.54 -39.01 13.04
C GLY A 115 7.30 -39.05 12.14
N ILE A 116 6.89 -37.91 11.56
CA ILE A 116 5.77 -37.87 10.61
C ILE A 116 6.06 -38.68 9.34
N PHE A 117 7.34 -38.91 9.01
CA PHE A 117 7.75 -39.73 7.88
C PHE A 117 7.69 -41.25 8.15
N ASN A 118 7.24 -41.66 9.35
CA ASN A 118 6.94 -43.05 9.68
C ASN A 118 5.51 -43.46 9.28
N LEU A 119 4.69 -42.51 8.83
CA LEU A 119 3.33 -42.74 8.34
C LEU A 119 3.36 -43.29 6.90
N THR A 120 3.95 -44.47 6.69
CA THR A 120 4.30 -44.99 5.35
C THR A 120 3.11 -45.26 4.41
N SER A 121 1.88 -45.36 4.94
CA SER A 121 0.65 -45.49 4.14
C SER A 121 0.07 -44.16 3.66
N LEU A 122 0.65 -43.03 4.08
CA LEU A 122 0.10 -41.70 3.86
C LEU A 122 0.02 -41.37 2.37
N ARG A 123 -1.14 -40.88 1.95
CA ARG A 123 -1.43 -40.39 0.60
C ARG A 123 -1.64 -38.89 0.58
N THR A 124 -2.25 -38.33 1.62
CA THR A 124 -2.53 -36.91 1.75
C THR A 124 -1.93 -36.38 3.03
N MET A 125 -1.09 -35.36 2.92
CA MET A 125 -0.52 -34.63 4.05
C MET A 125 -0.78 -33.15 3.88
N ASP A 126 -1.71 -32.59 4.66
CA ASP A 126 -2.01 -31.16 4.70
C ASP A 126 -1.64 -30.58 6.07
N ILE A 127 -0.54 -29.83 6.08
CA ILE A 127 -0.03 -29.07 7.24
C ILE A 127 -0.08 -27.56 7.00
N SER A 128 -0.85 -27.12 5.99
CA SER A 128 -0.90 -25.73 5.54
C SER A 128 -1.50 -24.78 6.57
N ARG A 129 -1.15 -23.49 6.48
CA ARG A 129 -1.65 -22.40 7.33
C ARG A 129 -1.48 -22.71 8.81
N ASN A 130 -0.23 -22.95 9.18
CA ASN A 130 0.25 -23.13 10.54
C ASN A 130 1.49 -22.24 10.76
N ASN A 131 2.17 -22.41 11.89
CA ASN A 131 3.40 -21.69 12.22
C ASN A 131 4.60 -22.63 12.39
N PHE A 132 4.65 -23.74 11.63
CA PHE A 132 5.82 -24.62 11.61
C PHE A 132 7.02 -23.85 11.07
N SER A 133 8.17 -24.01 11.69
CA SER A 133 9.37 -23.21 11.46
C SER A 133 10.62 -24.08 11.33
N SER A 134 11.76 -23.45 11.02
CA SER A 134 13.03 -24.12 10.76
C SER A 134 13.04 -24.89 9.44
N VAL A 135 14.09 -25.68 9.23
CA VAL A 135 14.29 -26.44 7.99
C VAL A 135 13.26 -27.55 7.87
N PHE A 136 12.71 -27.74 6.67
CA PHE A 136 11.84 -28.87 6.39
C PHE A 136 12.62 -30.19 6.61
N PRO A 137 12.12 -31.14 7.42
CA PRO A 137 12.90 -32.31 7.80
C PRO A 137 13.26 -33.21 6.62
N ILE A 138 14.40 -33.90 6.73
CA ILE A 138 14.85 -34.89 5.74
C ILE A 138 14.13 -36.23 5.92
N GLY A 139 13.94 -36.99 4.83
CA GLY A 139 13.34 -38.33 4.89
C GLY A 139 11.89 -38.40 4.41
N ILE A 140 11.38 -37.35 3.75
CA ILE A 140 10.04 -37.35 3.14
C ILE A 140 9.89 -38.50 2.13
N SER A 141 10.98 -38.96 1.50
CA SER A 141 10.98 -40.06 0.54
C SER A 141 10.52 -41.40 1.12
N ASN A 142 10.47 -41.57 2.45
CA ASN A 142 9.90 -42.74 3.11
C ASN A 142 8.37 -42.85 2.91
N LEU A 143 7.69 -41.74 2.59
CA LEU A 143 6.27 -41.71 2.31
C LEU A 143 6.00 -42.14 0.86
N HIS A 144 6.32 -43.39 0.52
CA HIS A 144 6.29 -43.91 -0.85
C HIS A 144 4.92 -43.83 -1.55
N ASN A 145 3.84 -43.71 -0.78
CA ASN A 145 2.46 -43.61 -1.26
C ASN A 145 1.92 -42.18 -1.35
N LEU A 146 2.72 -41.17 -1.00
CA LEU A 146 2.28 -39.78 -0.89
C LEU A 146 1.91 -39.21 -2.27
N VAL A 147 0.67 -38.73 -2.37
CA VAL A 147 0.10 -38.13 -3.58
C VAL A 147 0.03 -36.61 -3.44
N VAL A 148 -0.36 -36.13 -2.26
CA VAL A 148 -0.55 -34.70 -1.98
C VAL A 148 0.28 -34.31 -0.75
N LEU A 149 1.14 -33.32 -0.94
CA LEU A 149 1.84 -32.64 0.13
C LEU A 149 1.53 -31.15 0.07
N ASP A 150 0.79 -30.65 1.06
CA ASP A 150 0.51 -29.23 1.23
C ASP A 150 1.11 -28.70 2.54
N ALA A 151 2.10 -27.82 2.38
CA ALA A 151 2.79 -27.12 3.44
C ALA A 151 2.65 -25.59 3.31
N PHE A 152 1.68 -25.11 2.52
CA PHE A 152 1.46 -23.69 2.25
C PHE A 152 1.35 -22.85 3.52
N SER A 153 1.85 -21.62 3.50
CA SER A 153 1.67 -20.63 4.58
C SER A 153 2.17 -21.16 5.94
N ASN A 154 3.48 -21.37 6.03
CA ASN A 154 4.21 -21.73 7.25
C ASN A 154 5.47 -20.86 7.38
N SER A 155 6.27 -21.09 8.41
CA SER A 155 7.53 -20.40 8.67
C SER A 155 8.77 -21.25 8.32
N PHE A 156 8.63 -22.22 7.40
CA PHE A 156 9.74 -23.09 6.97
C PHE A 156 10.87 -22.29 6.31
N SER A 157 12.12 -22.69 6.55
CA SER A 157 13.32 -22.04 6.01
C SER A 157 14.33 -23.04 5.45
N GLY A 158 15.47 -22.55 4.93
CA GLY A 158 16.47 -23.42 4.30
C GLY A 158 16.08 -23.82 2.87
N SER A 159 16.70 -24.87 2.33
CA SER A 159 16.46 -25.33 0.95
C SER A 159 15.20 -26.17 0.82
N LEU A 160 14.59 -26.16 -0.37
CA LEU A 160 13.53 -27.11 -0.73
C LEU A 160 14.03 -28.57 -0.66
N PRO A 161 13.22 -29.53 -0.17
CA PRO A 161 13.62 -30.93 -0.05
C PRO A 161 13.73 -31.59 -1.43
N PRO A 162 14.91 -32.07 -1.87
CA PRO A 162 15.11 -32.64 -3.21
C PRO A 162 14.64 -34.10 -3.33
N ASP A 163 14.53 -34.81 -2.22
CA ASP A 163 14.10 -36.22 -2.10
C ASP A 163 12.59 -36.40 -2.27
N VAL A 164 11.79 -35.33 -2.25
CA VAL A 164 10.34 -35.39 -2.51
C VAL A 164 10.00 -35.98 -3.88
N CYS A 165 10.87 -35.78 -4.88
CA CYS A 165 10.68 -36.35 -6.22
C CYS A 165 11.16 -37.79 -6.37
N GLU A 166 11.66 -38.43 -5.31
CA GLU A 166 11.85 -39.88 -5.27
C GLU A 166 10.52 -40.62 -5.06
N ILE A 167 9.49 -39.90 -4.59
CA ILE A 167 8.14 -40.43 -4.37
C ILE A 167 7.41 -40.50 -5.71
N ALA A 168 7.39 -41.67 -6.32
CA ALA A 168 6.82 -41.85 -7.65
C ALA A 168 5.31 -41.52 -7.73
N SER A 169 4.59 -41.57 -6.61
CA SER A 169 3.15 -41.33 -6.54
C SER A 169 2.75 -39.84 -6.43
N VAL A 170 3.71 -38.94 -6.21
CA VAL A 170 3.42 -37.53 -5.92
C VAL A 170 2.84 -36.80 -7.12
N LYS A 171 1.73 -36.09 -6.87
CA LYS A 171 0.96 -35.32 -7.86
C LYS A 171 0.83 -33.85 -7.51
N VAL A 172 0.77 -33.52 -6.23
CA VAL A 172 0.57 -32.15 -5.74
C VAL A 172 1.66 -31.81 -4.74
N LEU A 173 2.42 -30.77 -5.04
CA LEU A 173 3.43 -30.19 -4.16
C LEU A 173 3.13 -28.72 -3.94
N ASN A 174 2.88 -28.34 -2.69
CA ASN A 174 2.64 -26.96 -2.30
C ASN A 174 3.56 -26.57 -1.12
N PHE A 175 4.58 -25.75 -1.41
CA PHE A 175 5.52 -25.19 -0.44
C PHE A 175 5.47 -23.65 -0.43
N ALA A 176 4.40 -23.06 -0.96
CA ALA A 176 4.29 -21.61 -1.11
C ALA A 176 4.08 -20.88 0.23
N GLY A 177 4.36 -19.58 0.25
CA GLY A 177 4.14 -18.72 1.42
C GLY A 177 4.95 -19.12 2.65
N SER A 178 6.24 -19.42 2.47
CA SER A 178 7.19 -19.73 3.54
C SER A 178 8.48 -18.91 3.36
N TYR A 179 9.59 -19.33 3.99
CA TYR A 179 10.91 -18.69 3.88
C TYR A 179 11.95 -19.65 3.26
N PHE A 180 11.53 -20.57 2.38
CA PHE A 180 12.46 -21.43 1.65
C PHE A 180 13.41 -20.56 0.81
N SER A 181 14.67 -20.93 0.75
CA SER A 181 15.76 -20.14 0.16
C SER A 181 16.73 -21.00 -0.65
N GLY A 182 17.53 -20.35 -1.49
CA GLY A 182 18.42 -21.03 -2.42
C GLY A 182 17.72 -21.49 -3.71
N PRO A 183 18.41 -22.26 -4.57
CA PRO A 183 17.88 -22.67 -5.86
C PRO A 183 16.76 -23.70 -5.73
N ILE A 184 15.84 -23.70 -6.70
CA ILE A 184 14.97 -24.84 -6.91
C ILE A 184 15.85 -26.04 -7.34
N PRO A 185 15.79 -27.19 -6.66
CA PRO A 185 16.58 -28.35 -7.05
C PRO A 185 16.17 -28.84 -8.44
N GLY A 186 17.11 -29.00 -9.38
CA GLY A 186 16.82 -29.53 -10.72
C GLY A 186 16.18 -30.93 -10.71
N LYS A 187 16.37 -31.68 -9.61
CA LYS A 187 15.69 -32.96 -9.33
C LYS A 187 14.15 -32.84 -9.33
N TYR A 188 13.59 -31.65 -9.16
CA TYR A 188 12.15 -31.42 -9.28
C TYR A 188 11.63 -31.76 -10.68
N GLY A 189 12.46 -31.68 -11.74
CA GLY A 189 12.11 -32.16 -13.08
C GLY A 189 11.94 -33.68 -13.19
N SER A 190 12.37 -34.46 -12.19
CA SER A 190 12.23 -35.93 -12.17
C SER A 190 10.90 -36.42 -11.60
N CYS A 191 10.08 -35.54 -11.03
CA CYS A 191 8.74 -35.84 -10.52
C CYS A 191 7.76 -36.18 -11.68
N LYS A 192 7.78 -37.43 -12.18
CA LYS A 192 7.07 -37.83 -13.42
C LYS A 192 5.54 -37.66 -13.40
N ASN A 193 4.93 -37.73 -12.23
CA ASN A 193 3.47 -37.70 -12.06
C ASN A 193 2.96 -36.37 -11.49
N LEU A 194 3.83 -35.36 -11.38
CA LEU A 194 3.46 -34.07 -10.79
C LEU A 194 2.50 -33.29 -11.69
N GLU A 195 1.32 -33.00 -11.18
CA GLU A 195 0.23 -32.29 -11.85
C GLU A 195 0.11 -30.84 -11.37
N PHE A 196 0.51 -30.56 -10.12
CA PHE A 196 0.43 -29.25 -9.47
C PHE A 196 1.70 -28.94 -8.69
N LEU A 197 2.31 -27.78 -8.96
CA LEU A 197 3.50 -27.28 -8.25
C LEU A 197 3.29 -25.82 -7.84
N HIS A 198 3.34 -25.55 -6.54
CA HIS A 198 3.24 -24.19 -6.00
C HIS A 198 4.39 -23.90 -5.03
N LEU A 199 5.26 -22.96 -5.41
CA LEU A 199 6.47 -22.53 -4.68
C LEU A 199 6.50 -21.01 -4.45
N ALA A 200 5.43 -20.30 -4.79
CA ALA A 200 5.42 -18.85 -4.80
C ALA A 200 5.51 -18.24 -3.39
N GLY A 201 6.01 -17.01 -3.28
CA GLY A 201 6.06 -16.28 -2.01
C GLY A 201 7.07 -16.88 -1.03
N ASN A 202 8.28 -17.16 -1.52
CA ASN A 202 9.42 -17.66 -0.77
C ASN A 202 10.65 -16.74 -0.99
N LEU A 203 11.83 -17.18 -0.55
CA LEU A 203 13.12 -16.53 -0.77
C LEU A 203 13.98 -17.33 -1.78
N LEU A 204 13.34 -18.04 -2.72
CA LEU A 204 14.03 -18.88 -3.70
C LEU A 204 14.85 -18.00 -4.66
N SER A 205 16.01 -18.50 -5.05
CA SER A 205 16.98 -17.76 -5.88
C SER A 205 17.65 -18.66 -6.91
N GLY A 206 18.71 -18.19 -7.57
CA GLY A 206 19.38 -18.93 -8.65
C GLY A 206 18.55 -19.01 -9.93
N TYR A 207 18.96 -19.87 -10.85
CA TYR A 207 18.31 -20.04 -12.16
C TYR A 207 17.10 -20.97 -12.08
N LEU A 208 16.10 -20.70 -12.91
CA LEU A 208 15.01 -21.65 -13.13
C LEU A 208 15.54 -22.96 -13.74
N PRO A 209 15.20 -24.15 -13.18
CA PRO A 209 15.73 -25.42 -13.67
C PRO A 209 15.25 -25.75 -15.08
N ILE A 210 16.18 -26.05 -15.99
CA ILE A 210 15.85 -26.48 -17.35
C ILE A 210 15.11 -27.83 -17.36
N GLU A 211 15.32 -28.63 -16.31
CA GLU A 211 14.73 -29.94 -16.10
C GLU A 211 13.22 -29.88 -15.94
N PHE A 212 12.62 -28.72 -15.59
CA PHE A 212 11.16 -28.56 -15.59
C PHE A 212 10.52 -28.89 -16.94
N GLY A 213 11.23 -28.69 -18.06
CA GLY A 213 10.76 -29.12 -19.38
C GLY A 213 10.52 -30.63 -19.53
N GLN A 214 10.97 -31.45 -18.57
CA GLN A 214 10.72 -32.90 -18.50
C GLN A 214 9.39 -33.25 -17.83
N LEU A 215 8.77 -32.33 -17.11
CA LEU A 215 7.47 -32.52 -16.45
C LEU A 215 6.36 -32.56 -17.51
N LYS A 216 5.96 -33.77 -17.91
CA LYS A 216 4.94 -33.97 -18.96
C LYS A 216 3.50 -34.01 -18.45
N THR A 217 3.32 -34.10 -17.14
CA THR A 217 2.02 -34.21 -16.47
C THR A 217 1.58 -32.92 -15.79
N ILE A 218 2.48 -31.94 -15.67
CA ILE A 218 2.22 -30.68 -14.97
C ILE A 218 1.14 -29.88 -15.67
N THR A 219 0.12 -29.48 -14.91
CA THR A 219 -1.02 -28.70 -15.40
C THR A 219 -1.04 -27.30 -14.80
N HIS A 220 -0.53 -27.13 -13.59
CA HIS A 220 -0.52 -25.87 -12.86
C HIS A 220 0.85 -25.66 -12.20
N MET A 221 1.50 -24.55 -12.53
CA MET A 221 2.80 -24.18 -11.98
C MET A 221 2.79 -22.72 -11.53
N GLU A 222 3.00 -22.52 -10.24
CA GLU A 222 3.10 -21.21 -9.58
C GLU A 222 4.42 -21.08 -8.84
N ILE A 223 5.38 -20.38 -9.42
CA ILE A 223 6.73 -20.25 -8.87
C ILE A 223 7.16 -18.77 -8.74
N GLY A 224 6.28 -17.81 -9.03
CA GLY A 224 6.52 -16.37 -8.87
C GLY A 224 6.79 -15.90 -7.44
N TYR A 225 6.87 -14.59 -7.22
CA TYR A 225 7.09 -13.96 -5.91
C TYR A 225 8.33 -14.52 -5.19
N ASN A 226 9.44 -14.59 -5.93
CA ASN A 226 10.76 -15.09 -5.52
C ASN A 226 11.85 -14.16 -6.10
N SER A 227 13.13 -14.52 -6.00
CA SER A 227 14.25 -13.70 -6.49
C SER A 227 15.22 -14.51 -7.35
N TYR A 228 14.75 -14.97 -8.50
CA TYR A 228 15.56 -15.74 -9.45
C TYR A 228 16.58 -14.88 -10.21
N GLN A 229 17.41 -15.58 -10.97
CA GLN A 229 18.43 -15.04 -11.86
C GLN A 229 18.24 -15.60 -13.28
N GLY A 230 18.73 -14.85 -14.26
CA GLY A 230 18.71 -15.28 -15.66
C GLY A 230 17.34 -15.14 -16.32
N SER A 231 17.08 -15.99 -17.31
CA SER A 231 15.90 -15.94 -18.17
C SER A 231 14.97 -17.14 -17.95
N ILE A 232 13.77 -17.05 -18.54
CA ILE A 232 12.86 -18.19 -18.62
C ILE A 232 13.48 -19.23 -19.56
N PRO A 233 13.70 -20.50 -19.13
CA PRO A 233 14.22 -21.54 -20.00
C PRO A 233 13.25 -21.85 -21.15
N TRP A 234 13.75 -21.90 -22.39
CA TRP A 234 12.92 -22.27 -23.55
C TRP A 234 12.34 -23.69 -23.43
N GLN A 235 12.99 -24.57 -22.67
CA GLN A 235 12.53 -25.93 -22.37
C GLN A 235 11.18 -25.96 -21.65
N PHE A 236 10.74 -24.85 -21.04
CA PHE A 236 9.40 -24.76 -20.45
C PHE A 236 8.31 -24.97 -21.50
N GLY A 237 8.58 -24.65 -22.77
CA GLY A 237 7.70 -24.93 -23.91
C GLY A 237 7.44 -26.43 -24.15
N ASN A 238 8.18 -27.32 -23.49
CA ASN A 238 8.00 -28.78 -23.60
C ASN A 238 6.98 -29.36 -22.59
N MET A 239 6.43 -28.55 -21.68
CA MET A 239 5.43 -28.97 -20.67
C MET A 239 4.02 -28.99 -21.26
N SER A 240 3.75 -29.91 -22.19
CA SER A 240 2.56 -29.88 -23.07
C SER A 240 1.20 -29.93 -22.39
N GLU A 241 1.11 -30.36 -21.12
CA GLU A 241 -0.14 -30.41 -20.35
C GLU A 241 -0.43 -29.13 -19.55
N LEU A 242 0.49 -28.15 -19.57
CA LEU A 242 0.40 -26.95 -18.75
C LEU A 242 -0.79 -26.08 -19.14
N ARG A 243 -1.58 -25.70 -18.14
CA ARG A 243 -2.79 -24.88 -18.25
C ARG A 243 -2.66 -23.54 -17.54
N TYR A 244 -1.80 -23.47 -16.52
CA TYR A 244 -1.60 -22.26 -15.73
C TYR A 244 -0.11 -22.12 -15.41
N LEU A 245 0.45 -20.97 -15.76
CA LEU A 245 1.84 -20.62 -15.46
C LEU A 245 1.92 -19.22 -14.86
N ASP A 246 2.38 -19.13 -13.61
CA ASP A 246 2.69 -17.87 -12.93
C ASP A 246 4.16 -17.85 -12.48
N ILE A 247 4.90 -16.92 -13.06
CA ILE A 247 6.28 -16.58 -12.68
C ILE A 247 6.42 -15.07 -12.47
N ALA A 248 5.35 -14.43 -11.99
CA ALA A 248 5.34 -12.99 -11.75
C ALA A 248 6.24 -12.60 -10.57
N GLN A 249 6.71 -11.36 -10.54
CA GLN A 249 7.52 -10.81 -9.44
C GLN A 249 8.70 -11.71 -9.04
N ALA A 250 9.54 -12.08 -10.01
CA ALA A 250 10.54 -13.13 -9.84
C ALA A 250 11.98 -12.72 -10.21
N ASN A 251 12.21 -11.45 -10.55
CA ASN A 251 13.51 -10.90 -10.97
C ASN A 251 14.11 -11.57 -12.24
N LEU A 252 13.25 -12.11 -13.10
CA LEU A 252 13.66 -12.72 -14.37
C LEU A 252 14.03 -11.67 -15.41
N SER A 253 14.91 -12.01 -16.34
CA SER A 253 15.44 -11.10 -17.35
C SER A 253 15.56 -11.76 -18.73
N GLY A 254 15.93 -10.98 -19.75
CA GLY A 254 16.11 -11.49 -21.11
C GLY A 254 14.78 -11.71 -21.85
N LEU A 255 14.83 -12.43 -22.97
CA LEU A 255 13.70 -12.58 -23.88
C LEU A 255 12.64 -13.56 -23.33
N ILE A 256 11.38 -13.30 -23.64
CA ILE A 256 10.31 -14.31 -23.51
C ILE A 256 10.55 -15.40 -24.58
N PRO A 257 10.75 -16.69 -24.21
CA PRO A 257 10.98 -17.74 -25.20
C PRO A 257 9.75 -17.97 -26.07
N LYS A 258 9.94 -17.97 -27.40
CA LYS A 258 8.87 -18.26 -28.36
C LYS A 258 8.32 -19.68 -28.22
N GLU A 259 9.12 -20.61 -27.68
CA GLU A 259 8.75 -21.99 -27.43
C GLU A 259 7.61 -22.13 -26.41
N LEU A 260 7.37 -21.12 -25.56
CA LEU A 260 6.16 -21.08 -24.72
C LEU A 260 4.87 -21.07 -25.57
N GLY A 261 4.93 -20.63 -26.84
CA GLY A 261 3.85 -20.77 -27.81
C GLY A 261 3.46 -22.21 -28.16
N ASN A 262 4.27 -23.21 -27.79
CA ASN A 262 3.93 -24.63 -27.95
C ASN A 262 2.97 -25.15 -26.87
N LEU A 263 2.72 -24.39 -25.80
CA LEU A 263 1.85 -24.75 -24.68
C LEU A 263 0.37 -24.57 -25.05
N THR A 264 -0.10 -25.35 -26.02
CA THR A 264 -1.45 -25.21 -26.62
C THR A 264 -2.64 -25.46 -25.69
N LYS A 265 -2.40 -25.91 -24.44
CA LYS A 265 -3.41 -26.07 -23.38
C LYS A 265 -3.40 -24.91 -22.36
N LEU A 266 -2.48 -23.96 -22.50
CA LEU A 266 -2.30 -22.87 -21.56
C LEU A 266 -3.50 -21.92 -21.59
N GLY A 267 -4.13 -21.74 -20.43
CA GLY A 267 -5.25 -20.82 -20.21
C GLY A 267 -4.81 -19.51 -19.57
N SER A 268 -3.80 -19.55 -18.69
CA SER A 268 -3.29 -18.36 -18.01
C SER A 268 -1.77 -18.31 -18.05
N LEU A 269 -1.23 -17.15 -18.44
CA LEU A 269 0.19 -16.85 -18.44
C LEU A 269 0.43 -15.51 -17.73
N PHE A 270 1.11 -15.57 -16.60
CA PHE A 270 1.45 -14.40 -15.78
C PHE A 270 2.96 -14.27 -15.62
N LEU A 271 3.53 -13.23 -16.23
CA LEU A 271 4.96 -12.91 -16.22
C LEU A 271 5.24 -11.48 -15.72
N PHE A 272 4.25 -10.83 -15.11
CA PHE A 272 4.33 -9.43 -14.72
C PHE A 272 5.38 -9.16 -13.63
N LYS A 273 5.83 -7.91 -13.49
CA LYS A 273 6.83 -7.49 -12.47
C LYS A 273 8.16 -8.25 -12.60
N ASN A 274 8.67 -8.34 -13.81
CA ASN A 274 10.00 -8.89 -14.06
C ASN A 274 10.84 -7.86 -14.84
N ASN A 275 12.01 -8.28 -15.32
CA ASN A 275 12.92 -7.48 -16.12
C ASN A 275 13.06 -8.08 -17.52
N LEU A 276 11.99 -8.71 -18.03
CA LEU A 276 11.93 -9.33 -19.35
C LEU A 276 11.97 -8.26 -20.42
N SER A 277 12.66 -8.53 -21.52
CA SER A 277 12.85 -7.56 -22.61
C SER A 277 12.61 -8.18 -23.97
N GLY A 278 12.67 -7.35 -25.02
CA GLY A 278 12.42 -7.80 -26.39
C GLY A 278 10.96 -7.72 -26.80
N LEU A 279 10.65 -8.38 -27.91
CA LEU A 279 9.31 -8.42 -28.49
C LEU A 279 8.45 -9.49 -27.80
N ILE A 280 7.13 -9.27 -27.76
CA ILE A 280 6.18 -10.32 -27.44
C ILE A 280 6.20 -11.38 -28.56
N PRO A 281 6.40 -12.68 -28.27
CA PRO A 281 6.44 -13.72 -29.29
C PRO A 281 5.13 -13.85 -30.07
N VAL A 282 5.22 -13.81 -31.41
CA VAL A 282 4.05 -13.97 -32.29
C VAL A 282 3.41 -15.36 -32.18
N GLU A 283 4.20 -16.34 -31.75
CA GLU A 283 3.78 -17.72 -31.50
C GLU A 283 2.73 -17.84 -30.39
N PHE A 284 2.58 -16.85 -29.51
CA PHE A 284 1.52 -16.85 -28.49
C PHE A 284 0.13 -16.84 -29.12
N GLY A 285 -0.02 -16.32 -30.35
CA GLY A 285 -1.26 -16.42 -31.13
C GLY A 285 -1.71 -17.86 -31.44
N ARG A 286 -0.84 -18.88 -31.26
CA ARG A 286 -1.19 -20.30 -31.43
C ARG A 286 -1.88 -20.90 -30.19
N ILE A 287 -1.80 -20.23 -29.05
CA ILE A 287 -2.38 -20.72 -27.78
C ILE A 287 -3.86 -20.38 -27.74
N LEU A 288 -4.68 -21.07 -28.54
CA LEU A 288 -6.11 -20.75 -28.70
C LEU A 288 -6.92 -20.89 -27.40
N THR A 289 -6.39 -21.60 -26.40
CA THR A 289 -6.98 -21.75 -25.06
C THR A 289 -6.73 -20.56 -24.14
N LEU A 290 -5.83 -19.64 -24.51
CA LEU A 290 -5.38 -18.55 -23.65
C LEU A 290 -6.54 -17.62 -23.31
N ALA A 291 -6.82 -17.49 -22.02
CA ALA A 291 -7.86 -16.65 -21.45
C ALA A 291 -7.28 -15.43 -20.72
N SER A 292 -6.10 -15.58 -20.10
CA SER A 292 -5.47 -14.49 -19.35
C SER A 292 -3.99 -14.38 -19.71
N LEU A 293 -3.60 -13.21 -20.19
CA LEU A 293 -2.22 -12.86 -20.48
C LEU A 293 -1.85 -11.57 -19.75
N ASP A 294 -0.91 -11.68 -18.81
CA ASP A 294 -0.36 -10.53 -18.10
C ASP A 294 1.17 -10.50 -18.20
N LEU A 295 1.67 -9.50 -18.93
CA LEU A 295 3.10 -9.23 -19.16
C LEU A 295 3.53 -7.87 -18.58
N SER A 296 2.72 -7.30 -17.68
CA SER A 296 2.90 -5.93 -17.19
C SER A 296 4.18 -5.71 -16.42
N ASP A 297 4.66 -4.46 -16.30
CA ASP A 297 5.80 -4.09 -15.46
C ASP A 297 7.05 -4.92 -15.83
N ASN A 298 7.51 -4.72 -17.06
CA ASN A 298 8.68 -5.34 -17.70
C ASN A 298 9.36 -4.30 -18.63
N LEU A 299 10.31 -4.75 -19.45
CA LEU A 299 11.05 -3.93 -20.44
C LEU A 299 10.71 -4.37 -21.88
N LEU A 300 9.48 -4.82 -22.12
CA LEU A 300 9.03 -5.30 -23.42
C LEU A 300 8.79 -4.11 -24.36
N PHE A 301 9.06 -4.31 -25.65
CA PHE A 301 8.85 -3.28 -26.67
C PHE A 301 8.27 -3.85 -27.96
N GLY A 302 7.94 -2.95 -28.89
CA GLY A 302 7.34 -3.32 -30.17
C GLY A 302 5.82 -3.40 -30.11
N PRO A 303 5.16 -3.80 -31.22
CA PRO A 303 3.70 -3.86 -31.28
C PRO A 303 3.12 -5.11 -30.61
N ILE A 304 1.84 -5.01 -30.25
CA ILE A 304 1.02 -6.20 -29.95
C ILE A 304 0.95 -7.04 -31.24
N PRO A 305 1.28 -8.35 -31.21
CA PRO A 305 1.23 -9.19 -32.40
C PRO A 305 -0.16 -9.27 -33.03
N GLU A 306 -0.25 -9.10 -34.35
CA GLU A 306 -1.51 -9.26 -35.10
C GLU A 306 -2.16 -10.63 -34.90
N SER A 307 -1.37 -11.67 -34.64
CA SER A 307 -1.83 -13.03 -34.34
C SER A 307 -2.68 -13.12 -33.06
N PHE A 308 -2.67 -12.12 -32.19
CA PHE A 308 -3.52 -12.10 -30.99
C PHE A 308 -5.01 -11.97 -31.35
N SER A 309 -5.32 -11.55 -32.57
CA SER A 309 -6.67 -11.54 -33.15
C SER A 309 -7.34 -12.92 -33.19
N ASP A 310 -6.55 -14.00 -33.13
CA ASP A 310 -7.04 -15.38 -33.17
C ASP A 310 -7.37 -15.94 -31.77
N LEU A 311 -7.00 -15.25 -30.69
CA LEU A 311 -7.17 -15.69 -29.31
C LEU A 311 -8.62 -15.50 -28.81
N LYS A 312 -9.56 -16.24 -29.38
CA LYS A 312 -11.01 -16.04 -29.12
C LYS A 312 -11.43 -16.26 -27.66
N ASN A 313 -10.64 -16.97 -26.87
CA ASN A 313 -10.89 -17.18 -25.44
C ASN A 313 -10.31 -16.08 -24.54
N LEU A 314 -9.53 -15.13 -25.09
CA LEU A 314 -8.84 -14.11 -24.33
C LEU A 314 -9.84 -13.18 -23.65
N LYS A 315 -9.72 -13.09 -22.32
CA LYS A 315 -10.50 -12.25 -21.42
C LYS A 315 -9.69 -11.09 -20.88
N LEU A 316 -8.43 -11.35 -20.51
CA LEU A 316 -7.50 -10.35 -19.99
C LEU A 316 -6.29 -10.25 -20.92
N LEU A 317 -6.05 -9.06 -21.45
CA LEU A 317 -4.80 -8.66 -22.09
C LEU A 317 -4.20 -7.50 -21.30
N SER A 318 -3.09 -7.77 -20.60
CA SER A 318 -2.35 -6.77 -19.86
C SER A 318 -0.88 -6.70 -20.30
N VAL A 319 -0.46 -5.52 -20.75
CA VAL A 319 0.93 -5.18 -21.08
C VAL A 319 1.33 -3.81 -20.52
N MET A 320 0.60 -3.32 -19.49
CA MET A 320 0.85 -2.01 -18.87
C MET A 320 2.28 -1.90 -18.31
N TYR A 321 2.82 -0.69 -18.17
CA TYR A 321 4.18 -0.46 -17.66
C TYR A 321 5.25 -1.22 -18.47
N ASN A 322 5.37 -0.91 -19.75
CA ASN A 322 6.39 -1.44 -20.66
C ASN A 322 6.81 -0.34 -21.65
N ASP A 323 7.67 -0.67 -22.60
CA ASP A 323 8.09 0.19 -23.71
C ASP A 323 7.37 -0.20 -25.03
N MET A 324 6.12 -0.70 -24.96
CA MET A 324 5.36 -1.15 -26.13
C MET A 324 5.00 0.02 -27.05
N ASN A 325 4.90 -0.23 -28.36
CA ASN A 325 4.63 0.81 -29.35
C ASN A 325 3.73 0.33 -30.50
N GLY A 326 3.53 1.17 -31.52
CA GLY A 326 2.64 0.86 -32.65
C GLY A 326 1.16 1.07 -32.31
N SER A 327 0.27 0.54 -33.14
CA SER A 327 -1.18 0.63 -32.95
C SER A 327 -1.77 -0.66 -32.37
N VAL A 328 -2.92 -0.56 -31.70
CA VAL A 328 -3.68 -1.75 -31.27
C VAL A 328 -4.26 -2.46 -32.50
N PRO A 329 -3.99 -3.76 -32.72
CA PRO A 329 -4.53 -4.49 -33.86
C PRO A 329 -6.07 -4.47 -33.92
N GLU A 330 -6.63 -4.23 -35.11
CA GLU A 330 -8.09 -4.17 -35.32
C GLU A 330 -8.80 -5.48 -34.93
N GLY A 331 -8.11 -6.63 -35.04
CA GLY A 331 -8.68 -7.91 -34.65
C GLY A 331 -8.89 -8.07 -33.15
N ILE A 332 -8.26 -7.25 -32.29
CA ILE A 332 -8.53 -7.23 -30.83
C ILE A 332 -9.98 -6.84 -30.55
N ALA A 333 -10.55 -5.91 -31.31
CA ALA A 333 -11.97 -5.53 -31.19
C ALA A 333 -12.95 -6.67 -31.55
N LYS A 334 -12.47 -7.69 -32.28
CA LYS A 334 -13.27 -8.85 -32.71
C LYS A 334 -13.13 -10.05 -31.78
N LEU A 335 -12.47 -9.90 -30.62
CA LEU A 335 -12.34 -10.95 -29.62
C LEU A 335 -13.62 -11.04 -28.79
N PRO A 336 -14.39 -12.15 -28.86
CA PRO A 336 -15.74 -12.20 -28.30
C PRO A 336 -15.77 -12.22 -26.77
N ASN A 337 -14.69 -12.68 -26.14
CA ASN A 337 -14.60 -12.86 -24.69
C ASN A 337 -13.77 -11.79 -23.99
N LEU A 338 -13.30 -10.76 -24.68
CA LEU A 338 -12.43 -9.75 -24.08
C LEU A 338 -13.18 -8.96 -22.99
N GLU A 339 -12.70 -9.01 -21.76
CA GLU A 339 -13.27 -8.34 -20.60
C GLU A 339 -12.39 -7.18 -20.13
N ALA A 340 -11.06 -7.32 -20.21
CA ALA A 340 -10.09 -6.32 -19.74
C ALA A 340 -8.97 -6.09 -20.75
N LEU A 341 -8.78 -4.83 -21.14
CA LEU A 341 -7.68 -4.35 -21.98
C LEU A 341 -6.89 -3.30 -21.19
N LEU A 342 -5.70 -3.70 -20.71
CA LEU A 342 -4.85 -2.90 -19.82
C LEU A 342 -3.49 -2.68 -20.48
N ILE A 343 -3.33 -1.56 -21.17
CA ILE A 343 -2.15 -1.28 -22.02
C ILE A 343 -1.53 0.10 -21.75
N TRP A 344 -1.83 0.66 -20.58
CA TRP A 344 -1.42 1.99 -20.16
C TRP A 344 0.07 2.08 -19.77
N ASP A 345 0.60 3.30 -19.69
CA ASP A 345 2.03 3.60 -19.45
C ASP A 345 2.96 2.85 -20.43
N ASN A 346 2.82 3.23 -21.70
CA ASN A 346 3.54 2.69 -22.87
C ASN A 346 3.65 3.80 -23.94
N PHE A 347 4.11 3.44 -25.14
CA PHE A 347 4.24 4.34 -26.31
C PHE A 347 3.29 3.93 -27.46
N PHE A 348 2.10 3.40 -27.16
CA PHE A 348 1.11 3.09 -28.20
C PHE A 348 0.60 4.37 -28.87
N SER A 349 0.34 4.29 -30.17
CA SER A 349 -0.10 5.41 -31.00
C SER A 349 -1.22 5.01 -31.95
N GLY A 350 -1.74 5.97 -32.73
CA GLY A 350 -2.87 5.75 -33.63
C GLY A 350 -4.21 5.77 -32.89
N THR A 351 -5.26 5.20 -33.49
CA THR A 351 -6.60 5.18 -32.91
C THR A 351 -6.88 3.86 -32.20
N LEU A 352 -7.77 3.88 -31.20
CA LEU A 352 -8.41 2.65 -30.74
C LEU A 352 -9.27 2.04 -31.87
N PRO A 353 -9.31 0.71 -32.02
CA PRO A 353 -10.16 0.03 -32.98
C PRO A 353 -11.63 0.48 -32.84
N GLN A 354 -12.27 0.85 -33.95
CA GLN A 354 -13.60 1.47 -33.90
C GLN A 354 -14.71 0.50 -33.47
N GLU A 355 -14.50 -0.81 -33.66
CA GLU A 355 -15.42 -1.86 -33.20
C GLU A 355 -15.15 -2.33 -31.77
N LEU A 356 -14.22 -1.70 -31.04
CA LEU A 356 -13.90 -2.11 -29.67
C LEU A 356 -15.16 -2.03 -28.80
N GLY A 357 -15.53 -3.12 -28.14
CA GLY A 357 -16.75 -3.26 -27.32
C GLY A 357 -17.99 -3.72 -28.08
N LYS A 358 -17.96 -3.78 -29.41
CA LYS A 358 -19.08 -4.24 -30.25
C LYS A 358 -19.35 -5.74 -30.11
N HIS A 359 -18.29 -6.53 -30.08
CA HIS A 359 -18.36 -8.00 -30.06
C HIS A 359 -18.04 -8.60 -28.69
N SER A 360 -17.70 -7.76 -27.70
CA SER A 360 -17.18 -8.18 -26.42
C SER A 360 -17.87 -7.50 -25.25
N LYS A 361 -17.84 -8.17 -24.09
CA LYS A 361 -18.39 -7.64 -22.83
C LYS A 361 -17.28 -6.98 -22.03
N LEU A 362 -16.76 -5.86 -22.55
CA LEU A 362 -15.70 -5.11 -21.88
C LEU A 362 -16.17 -4.65 -20.50
N LYS A 363 -15.32 -4.85 -19.50
CA LYS A 363 -15.49 -4.44 -18.11
C LYS A 363 -14.51 -3.35 -17.71
N TRP A 364 -13.28 -3.43 -18.21
CA TRP A 364 -12.21 -2.49 -17.88
C TRP A 364 -11.35 -2.19 -19.11
N VAL A 365 -11.36 -0.93 -19.55
CA VAL A 365 -10.44 -0.42 -20.56
C VAL A 365 -9.53 0.63 -19.92
N ASP A 366 -8.23 0.38 -19.91
CA ASP A 366 -7.21 1.32 -19.46
C ASP A 366 -6.08 1.43 -20.49
N VAL A 367 -6.04 2.57 -21.15
CA VAL A 367 -5.06 2.90 -22.20
C VAL A 367 -4.37 4.23 -21.91
N SER A 368 -4.46 4.69 -20.66
CA SER A 368 -3.89 5.96 -20.22
C SER A 368 -2.38 6.07 -20.43
N THR A 369 -1.84 7.28 -20.42
CA THR A 369 -0.39 7.55 -20.52
C THR A 369 0.21 6.85 -21.74
N ASN A 370 -0.24 7.25 -22.92
CA ASN A 370 0.19 6.77 -24.24
C ASN A 370 0.08 7.93 -25.26
N ASP A 371 0.31 7.63 -26.54
CA ASP A 371 0.20 8.57 -27.65
C ASP A 371 -1.07 8.34 -28.51
N PHE A 372 -2.16 7.84 -27.94
CA PHE A 372 -3.40 7.58 -28.70
C PHE A 372 -4.07 8.86 -29.19
N VAL A 373 -4.63 8.81 -30.40
CA VAL A 373 -5.40 9.86 -31.06
C VAL A 373 -6.79 9.36 -31.43
N GLY A 374 -7.63 10.23 -32.00
CA GLY A 374 -8.97 9.87 -32.50
C GLY A 374 -10.05 10.04 -31.45
N VAL A 375 -11.15 9.30 -31.57
CA VAL A 375 -12.34 9.41 -30.70
C VAL A 375 -12.52 8.16 -29.84
N ILE A 376 -13.34 8.25 -28.79
CA ILE A 376 -13.81 7.07 -28.06
C ILE A 376 -14.60 6.17 -29.04
N PRO A 377 -14.26 4.87 -29.18
CA PRO A 377 -15.00 3.97 -30.04
C PRO A 377 -16.51 3.98 -29.73
N PRO A 378 -17.38 4.09 -30.75
CA PRO A 378 -18.83 4.26 -30.55
C PRO A 378 -19.48 3.08 -29.81
N ASP A 379 -18.94 1.88 -30.00
CA ASP A 379 -19.47 0.64 -29.44
C ASP A 379 -18.76 0.20 -28.15
N ILE A 380 -17.92 1.04 -27.53
CA ILE A 380 -17.08 0.67 -26.37
C ILE A 380 -17.87 0.07 -25.20
N CYS A 381 -19.16 0.37 -25.15
CA CYS A 381 -20.08 0.02 -24.08
C CYS A 381 -21.27 -0.83 -24.53
N SER A 382 -21.31 -1.26 -25.79
CA SER A 382 -22.43 -2.01 -26.36
C SER A 382 -22.70 -3.33 -25.63
N GLY A 383 -21.68 -3.91 -24.98
CA GLY A 383 -21.82 -5.09 -24.11
C GLY A 383 -22.51 -4.85 -22.75
N GLY A 384 -22.68 -3.59 -22.31
CA GLY A 384 -23.40 -3.24 -21.08
C GLY A 384 -22.73 -3.63 -19.76
N GLU A 385 -21.44 -4.02 -19.78
CA GLU A 385 -20.69 -4.45 -18.59
C GLU A 385 -19.49 -3.53 -18.27
N LEU A 386 -19.30 -2.44 -19.02
CA LEU A 386 -18.14 -1.54 -18.88
C LEU A 386 -18.24 -0.75 -17.56
N THR A 387 -17.35 -1.04 -16.61
CA THR A 387 -17.31 -0.41 -15.28
C THR A 387 -16.24 0.67 -15.16
N LYS A 388 -15.11 0.51 -15.86
CA LYS A 388 -13.96 1.42 -15.80
C LYS A 388 -13.51 1.78 -17.21
N LEU A 389 -13.51 3.09 -17.49
CA LEU A 389 -12.94 3.66 -18.70
C LEU A 389 -11.90 4.71 -18.31
N ILE A 390 -10.64 4.42 -18.63
CA ILE A 390 -9.48 5.20 -18.22
C ILE A 390 -8.62 5.49 -19.46
N LEU A 391 -8.67 6.74 -19.93
CA LEU A 391 -8.06 7.21 -21.18
C LEU A 391 -7.12 8.42 -20.98
N PHE A 392 -6.81 8.78 -19.73
CA PHE A 392 -6.12 10.03 -19.41
C PHE A 392 -4.70 10.11 -20.01
N SER A 393 -4.14 11.33 -20.12
CA SER A 393 -2.80 11.60 -20.65
C SER A 393 -2.54 10.93 -22.00
N ASN A 394 -3.33 11.37 -22.99
CA ASN A 394 -3.28 10.95 -24.39
C ASN A 394 -3.66 12.16 -25.28
N TYR A 395 -3.86 11.93 -26.58
CA TYR A 395 -4.30 12.93 -27.55
C TYR A 395 -5.71 12.64 -28.11
N PHE A 396 -6.58 11.99 -27.34
CA PHE A 396 -7.96 11.72 -27.75
C PHE A 396 -8.75 13.01 -27.94
N SER A 397 -9.76 12.96 -28.82
CA SER A 397 -10.58 14.07 -29.28
C SER A 397 -12.05 13.65 -29.43
N GLY A 398 -12.91 14.58 -29.87
CA GLY A 398 -14.35 14.33 -29.99
C GLY A 398 -15.10 14.49 -28.66
N GLY A 399 -16.37 14.09 -28.65
CA GLY A 399 -17.28 14.25 -27.51
C GLY A 399 -17.57 12.97 -26.75
N LEU A 400 -18.42 13.08 -25.71
CA LEU A 400 -18.73 11.99 -24.77
C LEU A 400 -19.95 11.13 -25.16
N SER A 401 -20.51 11.34 -26.35
CA SER A 401 -21.71 10.61 -26.80
C SER A 401 -21.58 9.08 -26.74
N PRO A 402 -20.43 8.43 -27.04
CA PRO A 402 -20.29 6.97 -26.96
C PRO A 402 -20.52 6.37 -25.57
N ILE A 403 -20.33 7.17 -24.52
CA ILE A 403 -20.44 6.72 -23.13
C ILE A 403 -21.61 7.37 -22.38
N SER A 404 -22.38 8.22 -23.05
CA SER A 404 -23.47 9.00 -22.47
C SER A 404 -24.51 8.16 -21.73
N ASN A 405 -24.81 6.97 -22.24
CA ASN A 405 -25.85 6.07 -21.74
C ASN A 405 -25.30 4.75 -21.15
N CYS A 406 -24.01 4.68 -20.83
CA CYS A 406 -23.38 3.50 -20.24
C CYS A 406 -23.78 3.25 -18.78
N THR A 407 -24.90 2.57 -18.56
CA THR A 407 -25.45 2.37 -17.21
C THR A 407 -24.52 1.65 -16.24
N SER A 408 -23.57 0.85 -16.74
CA SER A 408 -22.61 0.07 -15.94
C SER A 408 -21.39 0.87 -15.45
N LEU A 409 -21.16 2.09 -15.95
CA LEU A 409 -19.95 2.85 -15.63
C LEU A 409 -19.91 3.27 -14.16
N VAL A 410 -18.79 2.96 -13.52
CA VAL A 410 -18.47 3.37 -12.14
C VAL A 410 -17.38 4.45 -12.15
N ARG A 411 -16.38 4.33 -13.02
CA ARG A 411 -15.22 5.23 -13.07
C ARG A 411 -14.90 5.68 -14.49
N ILE A 412 -14.89 6.99 -14.68
CA ILE A 412 -14.55 7.68 -15.93
C ILE A 412 -13.35 8.59 -15.66
N ARG A 413 -12.24 8.36 -16.35
CA ARG A 413 -11.01 9.17 -16.26
C ARG A 413 -10.52 9.51 -17.66
N LEU A 414 -10.77 10.74 -18.07
CA LEU A 414 -10.48 11.25 -19.42
C LEU A 414 -9.58 12.48 -19.37
N GLU A 415 -8.96 12.75 -18.23
CA GLU A 415 -8.17 13.96 -18.01
C GLU A 415 -6.95 14.06 -18.92
N ASP A 416 -6.44 15.27 -19.15
CA ASP A 416 -5.23 15.53 -19.94
C ASP A 416 -5.31 14.95 -21.37
N ASN A 417 -6.27 15.47 -22.13
CA ASN A 417 -6.57 15.05 -23.49
C ASN A 417 -7.03 16.26 -24.34
N SER A 418 -7.56 15.98 -25.52
CA SER A 418 -8.05 16.95 -26.50
C SER A 418 -9.57 16.84 -26.75
N PHE A 419 -10.32 16.21 -25.84
CA PHE A 419 -11.79 16.07 -25.93
C PHE A 419 -12.48 17.44 -25.95
N SER A 420 -13.58 17.54 -26.68
CA SER A 420 -14.29 18.79 -26.91
C SER A 420 -15.81 18.59 -27.06
N GLY A 421 -16.54 19.69 -27.21
CA GLY A 421 -18.00 19.67 -27.22
C GLY A 421 -18.57 19.71 -25.81
N ASP A 422 -19.87 19.42 -25.70
CA ASP A 422 -20.59 19.48 -24.44
C ASP A 422 -20.33 18.27 -23.53
N LEU A 423 -20.58 18.45 -22.23
CA LEU A 423 -20.60 17.38 -21.25
C LEU A 423 -21.89 16.54 -21.38
N SER A 424 -22.06 15.83 -22.49
CA SER A 424 -23.26 15.07 -22.87
C SER A 424 -23.48 13.75 -22.10
N LEU A 425 -23.12 13.70 -20.81
CA LEU A 425 -23.34 12.53 -19.95
C LEU A 425 -24.77 12.51 -19.38
N ASN A 426 -25.48 11.40 -19.56
CA ASN A 426 -26.84 11.22 -19.04
C ASN A 426 -26.82 10.68 -17.61
N PHE A 427 -26.63 11.56 -16.63
CA PHE A 427 -26.50 11.20 -15.22
C PHE A 427 -27.72 10.49 -14.60
N ASN A 428 -28.90 10.54 -15.23
CA ASN A 428 -30.05 9.71 -14.83
C ASN A 428 -29.81 8.21 -15.09
N MET A 429 -29.08 7.89 -16.15
CA MET A 429 -28.74 6.52 -16.55
C MET A 429 -27.49 6.02 -15.84
N LEU A 430 -26.52 6.91 -15.60
CA LEU A 430 -25.25 6.60 -14.93
C LEU A 430 -25.42 6.52 -13.39
N ARG A 431 -26.23 5.60 -12.89
CA ARG A 431 -26.58 5.54 -11.45
C ARG A 431 -25.43 5.10 -10.54
N ASP A 432 -24.55 4.27 -11.07
CA ASP A 432 -23.42 3.68 -10.33
C ASP A 432 -22.12 4.48 -10.50
N VAL A 433 -22.13 5.56 -11.29
CA VAL A 433 -20.95 6.39 -11.50
C VAL A 433 -20.55 7.07 -10.20
N SER A 434 -19.34 6.78 -9.73
CA SER A 434 -18.79 7.32 -8.48
C SER A 434 -17.63 8.27 -8.71
N TYR A 435 -16.90 8.13 -9.82
CA TYR A 435 -15.70 8.92 -10.09
C TYR A 435 -15.69 9.40 -11.54
N VAL A 436 -15.69 10.72 -11.74
CA VAL A 436 -15.63 11.36 -13.05
C VAL A 436 -14.53 12.44 -13.03
N ASP A 437 -13.51 12.26 -13.86
CA ASP A 437 -12.48 13.27 -14.10
C ASP A 437 -12.35 13.55 -15.60
N LEU A 438 -12.65 14.79 -15.95
CA LEU A 438 -12.68 15.34 -17.31
C LEU A 438 -11.76 16.57 -17.42
N SER A 439 -10.84 16.73 -16.46
CA SER A 439 -9.98 17.90 -16.38
C SER A 439 -8.97 17.98 -17.52
N MET A 440 -8.38 19.16 -17.75
CA MET A 440 -7.34 19.37 -18.78
C MET A 440 -7.78 18.91 -20.18
N ASN A 441 -8.92 19.42 -20.64
CA ASN A 441 -9.50 19.14 -21.95
C ASN A 441 -10.02 20.45 -22.59
N ARG A 442 -10.81 20.35 -23.66
CA ARG A 442 -11.42 21.48 -24.40
C ARG A 442 -12.96 21.40 -24.41
N PHE A 443 -13.56 20.94 -23.32
CA PHE A 443 -15.02 20.88 -23.19
C PHE A 443 -15.64 22.28 -23.13
N THR A 444 -16.88 22.38 -23.61
CA THR A 444 -17.70 23.59 -23.67
C THR A 444 -19.10 23.34 -23.10
N GLY A 445 -19.96 24.37 -23.03
CA GLY A 445 -21.38 24.21 -22.70
C GLY A 445 -21.73 24.16 -21.20
N GLY A 446 -20.74 24.27 -20.32
CA GLY A 446 -20.92 24.31 -18.86
C GLY A 446 -21.16 22.94 -18.20
N ILE A 447 -21.30 22.96 -16.87
CA ILE A 447 -21.62 21.77 -16.08
C ILE A 447 -23.09 21.38 -16.29
N PRO A 448 -23.42 20.11 -16.60
CA PRO A 448 -24.79 19.69 -16.86
C PRO A 448 -25.74 19.96 -15.70
N SER A 449 -26.88 20.61 -15.98
CA SER A 449 -27.87 20.96 -14.96
C SER A 449 -28.47 19.73 -14.24
N LEU A 450 -28.41 18.57 -14.88
CA LEU A 450 -28.89 17.28 -14.37
C LEU A 450 -27.82 16.47 -13.60
N ILE A 451 -26.64 17.02 -13.32
CA ILE A 451 -25.58 16.34 -12.57
C ILE A 451 -26.07 15.78 -11.22
N PHE A 452 -27.04 16.45 -10.58
CA PHE A 452 -27.64 16.02 -9.32
C PHE A 452 -28.33 14.64 -9.37
N GLN A 453 -28.59 14.10 -10.56
CA GLN A 453 -29.19 12.77 -10.74
C GLN A 453 -28.19 11.63 -10.55
N ALA A 454 -26.88 11.90 -10.55
CA ALA A 454 -25.83 10.91 -10.31
C ALA A 454 -25.75 10.54 -8.82
N SER A 455 -26.66 9.71 -8.34
CA SER A 455 -26.81 9.40 -6.90
C SER A 455 -25.57 8.79 -6.24
N SER A 456 -24.68 8.17 -7.01
CA SER A 456 -23.46 7.53 -6.50
C SER A 456 -22.21 8.39 -6.65
N LEU A 457 -22.30 9.60 -7.23
CA LEU A 457 -21.15 10.42 -7.56
C LEU A 457 -20.43 10.93 -6.30
N GLU A 458 -19.17 10.55 -6.15
CA GLU A 458 -18.29 10.90 -5.03
C GLU A 458 -17.20 11.89 -5.44
N TYR A 459 -16.70 11.78 -6.67
CA TYR A 459 -15.65 12.64 -7.22
C TYR A 459 -16.05 13.19 -8.58
N PHE A 460 -16.00 14.51 -8.73
CA PHE A 460 -16.24 15.20 -9.99
C PHE A 460 -15.20 16.29 -10.24
N SER A 461 -14.51 16.20 -11.38
CA SER A 461 -13.53 17.19 -11.80
C SER A 461 -13.71 17.54 -13.28
N VAL A 462 -13.81 18.85 -13.57
CA VAL A 462 -13.80 19.43 -14.92
C VAL A 462 -12.75 20.52 -15.06
N SER A 463 -11.84 20.63 -14.09
CA SER A 463 -10.86 21.71 -13.99
C SER A 463 -9.98 21.84 -15.23
N ASN A 464 -9.50 23.05 -15.53
CA ASN A 464 -8.69 23.36 -16.70
C ASN A 464 -9.37 23.01 -18.04
N ASN A 465 -10.66 23.32 -18.17
CA ASN A 465 -11.37 23.40 -19.45
C ASN A 465 -11.71 24.88 -19.71
N PRO A 466 -10.79 25.67 -20.31
CA PRO A 466 -10.92 27.14 -20.35
C PRO A 466 -12.13 27.63 -21.14
N ASP A 467 -12.65 26.82 -22.07
CA ASP A 467 -13.82 27.13 -22.90
C ASP A 467 -15.14 26.58 -22.31
N LEU A 468 -15.10 25.99 -21.11
CA LEU A 468 -16.27 25.33 -20.51
C LEU A 468 -17.43 26.30 -20.28
N GLY A 469 -17.16 27.42 -19.61
CA GLY A 469 -18.13 28.48 -19.36
C GLY A 469 -19.33 28.02 -18.51
N GLY A 470 -20.47 28.69 -18.70
CA GLY A 470 -21.72 28.36 -18.01
C GLY A 470 -21.76 28.79 -16.55
N ILE A 471 -22.57 28.10 -15.75
CA ILE A 471 -22.78 28.34 -14.32
C ILE A 471 -22.68 27.03 -13.53
N ILE A 472 -22.47 27.10 -12.22
CA ILE A 472 -22.65 25.95 -11.33
C ILE A 472 -24.15 25.71 -11.12
N PRO A 473 -24.71 24.54 -11.47
CA PRO A 473 -26.14 24.26 -11.28
C PRO A 473 -26.58 24.36 -9.81
N GLU A 474 -27.76 24.92 -9.54
CA GLU A 474 -28.24 25.14 -8.16
C GLU A 474 -28.33 23.86 -7.31
N LYS A 475 -28.60 22.73 -7.95
CA LYS A 475 -28.76 21.42 -7.29
C LYS A 475 -27.46 20.64 -7.15
N THR A 476 -26.31 21.18 -7.56
CA THR A 476 -25.01 20.47 -7.51
C THR A 476 -24.71 19.92 -6.12
N TRP A 477 -24.92 20.73 -5.09
CA TRP A 477 -24.63 20.34 -3.70
C TRP A 477 -25.64 19.36 -3.11
N SER A 478 -26.77 19.09 -3.78
CA SER A 478 -27.75 18.11 -3.31
C SER A 478 -27.34 16.65 -3.56
N LEU A 479 -26.20 16.41 -4.21
CA LEU A 479 -25.63 15.09 -4.40
C LEU A 479 -25.33 14.43 -3.04
N PRO A 480 -25.84 13.22 -2.76
CA PRO A 480 -25.77 12.64 -1.43
C PRO A 480 -24.37 12.15 -1.05
N LYS A 481 -23.58 11.71 -2.04
CA LYS A 481 -22.26 11.11 -1.84
C LYS A 481 -21.09 11.98 -2.28
N ILE A 482 -21.34 13.17 -2.86
CA ILE A 482 -20.26 14.00 -3.39
C ILE A 482 -19.29 14.38 -2.27
N GLN A 483 -18.01 14.09 -2.49
CA GLN A 483 -16.90 14.41 -1.60
C GLN A 483 -16.02 15.48 -2.22
N ASN A 484 -15.69 15.34 -3.51
CA ASN A 484 -14.75 16.22 -4.19
C ASN A 484 -15.42 16.85 -5.41
N PHE A 485 -15.46 18.18 -5.42
CA PHE A 485 -15.94 18.95 -6.56
C PHE A 485 -14.88 19.94 -7.02
N SER A 486 -14.41 19.79 -8.26
CA SER A 486 -13.33 20.60 -8.84
C SER A 486 -13.72 21.15 -10.21
N ALA A 487 -13.68 22.47 -10.36
CA ALA A 487 -13.96 23.15 -11.61
C ALA A 487 -13.13 24.45 -11.74
N SER A 488 -11.84 24.39 -11.39
CA SER A 488 -10.95 25.55 -11.47
C SER A 488 -10.54 25.86 -12.91
N SER A 489 -10.26 27.13 -13.21
CA SER A 489 -9.81 27.56 -14.55
C SER A 489 -10.76 27.12 -15.68
N CYS A 490 -12.07 27.35 -15.50
CA CYS A 490 -13.11 26.88 -16.41
C CYS A 490 -13.96 27.99 -17.04
N ASN A 491 -13.62 29.27 -16.80
CA ASN A 491 -14.40 30.43 -17.26
C ASN A 491 -15.87 30.41 -16.77
N ILE A 492 -16.15 29.71 -15.66
CA ILE A 492 -17.50 29.58 -15.09
C ILE A 492 -17.92 30.92 -14.48
N SER A 493 -19.18 31.29 -14.68
CA SER A 493 -19.76 32.57 -14.22
C SER A 493 -20.97 32.35 -13.31
N GLY A 494 -21.62 33.44 -12.90
CA GLY A 494 -22.81 33.40 -12.05
C GLY A 494 -22.48 33.32 -10.56
N ASN A 495 -23.51 33.07 -9.75
CA ASN A 495 -23.38 33.03 -8.29
C ASN A 495 -22.92 31.64 -7.80
N PHE A 496 -22.26 31.60 -6.65
CA PHE A 496 -21.97 30.34 -5.96
C PHE A 496 -23.24 29.81 -5.27
N PRO A 497 -23.80 28.66 -5.69
CA PRO A 497 -25.10 28.21 -5.19
C PRO A 497 -25.07 27.88 -3.69
N GLY A 498 -26.19 28.15 -3.02
CA GLY A 498 -26.38 27.81 -1.61
C GLY A 498 -26.46 26.31 -1.35
N PHE A 499 -26.21 25.93 -0.10
CA PHE A 499 -26.13 24.55 0.36
C PHE A 499 -27.42 24.16 1.10
N LYS A 500 -28.09 23.10 0.64
CA LYS A 500 -29.20 22.49 1.38
C LYS A 500 -28.77 21.22 2.13
N PHE A 501 -27.87 20.46 1.51
CA PHE A 501 -27.26 19.25 2.02
C PHE A 501 -25.79 19.25 1.57
N CYS A 502 -24.86 18.75 2.38
CA CYS A 502 -23.44 18.63 2.02
C CYS A 502 -22.66 17.76 3.01
N LYS A 503 -23.30 16.68 3.51
CA LYS A 503 -22.77 15.85 4.60
C LYS A 503 -21.43 15.20 4.26
N SER A 504 -21.27 14.78 3.01
CA SER A 504 -20.11 14.04 2.52
C SER A 504 -19.04 14.95 1.89
N LEU A 505 -19.35 16.24 1.69
CA LEU A 505 -18.52 17.16 0.91
C LEU A 505 -17.23 17.49 1.68
N PHE A 506 -16.10 17.12 1.10
CA PHE A 506 -14.77 17.21 1.67
C PHE A 506 -13.94 18.34 1.04
N LEU A 507 -14.05 18.51 -0.30
CA LEU A 507 -13.24 19.45 -1.07
C LEU A 507 -14.09 20.19 -2.11
N ILE A 508 -13.95 21.51 -2.13
CA ILE A 508 -14.46 22.41 -3.18
C ILE A 508 -13.29 23.22 -3.75
N GLU A 509 -13.02 23.07 -5.04
CA GLU A 509 -12.00 23.81 -5.78
C GLU A 509 -12.62 24.53 -6.98
N LEU A 510 -12.74 25.84 -6.89
CA LEU A 510 -13.41 26.70 -7.88
C LEU A 510 -12.55 27.90 -8.27
N SER A 511 -11.24 27.86 -8.01
CA SER A 511 -10.36 29.00 -8.28
C SER A 511 -10.26 29.35 -9.76
N LYS A 512 -9.91 30.60 -10.07
CA LYS A 512 -9.68 31.09 -11.45
C LYS A 512 -10.93 30.98 -12.33
N ASN A 513 -12.02 31.55 -11.87
CA ASN A 513 -13.28 31.62 -12.62
C ASN A 513 -13.84 33.05 -12.56
N HIS A 514 -15.05 33.26 -13.08
CA HIS A 514 -15.80 34.52 -13.02
C HIS A 514 -17.00 34.41 -12.09
N LEU A 515 -16.92 33.59 -11.05
CA LEU A 515 -17.98 33.48 -10.04
C LEU A 515 -18.12 34.80 -9.29
N SER A 516 -19.35 35.20 -9.02
CA SER A 516 -19.68 36.50 -8.42
C SER A 516 -20.75 36.37 -7.34
N GLY A 517 -21.18 37.51 -6.79
CA GLY A 517 -22.11 37.54 -5.66
C GLY A 517 -21.42 37.25 -4.33
N THR A 518 -22.20 36.93 -3.32
CA THR A 518 -21.70 36.67 -1.96
C THR A 518 -21.38 35.19 -1.75
N VAL A 519 -20.44 34.91 -0.83
CA VAL A 519 -20.23 33.54 -0.34
C VAL A 519 -21.44 33.15 0.51
N PRO A 520 -22.17 32.07 0.19
CA PRO A 520 -23.44 31.77 0.82
C PRO A 520 -23.26 31.33 2.27
N GLU A 521 -24.02 31.91 3.20
CA GLU A 521 -23.95 31.58 4.63
C GLU A 521 -24.24 30.09 4.91
N SER A 522 -25.08 29.48 4.08
CA SER A 522 -25.39 28.05 4.13
C SER A 522 -24.18 27.13 4.01
N LEU A 523 -23.04 27.60 3.47
CA LEU A 523 -21.81 26.80 3.40
C LEU A 523 -21.32 26.35 4.78
N SER A 524 -21.68 27.09 5.84
CA SER A 524 -21.36 26.75 7.23
C SER A 524 -21.98 25.43 7.72
N ILE A 525 -23.01 24.90 7.04
CA ILE A 525 -23.62 23.61 7.41
C ILE A 525 -22.80 22.39 6.95
N CYS A 526 -21.78 22.61 6.10
CA CYS A 526 -20.96 21.54 5.53
C CYS A 526 -19.84 21.12 6.51
N GLU A 527 -20.22 20.38 7.55
CA GLU A 527 -19.33 19.99 8.66
C GLU A 527 -18.12 19.12 8.25
N SER A 528 -18.19 18.45 7.09
CA SER A 528 -17.12 17.58 6.58
C SER A 528 -16.10 18.31 5.70
N LEU A 529 -16.33 19.59 5.38
CA LEU A 529 -15.49 20.34 4.44
C LEU A 529 -14.11 20.62 5.05
N GLU A 530 -13.07 20.07 4.43
CA GLU A 530 -11.67 20.28 4.82
C GLU A 530 -10.94 21.29 3.92
N MET A 531 -11.31 21.35 2.64
CA MET A 531 -10.64 22.20 1.65
C MET A 531 -11.63 23.05 0.86
N LEU A 532 -11.44 24.36 0.90
CA LEU A 532 -12.21 25.33 0.12
C LEU A 532 -11.28 26.32 -0.59
N ASN A 533 -11.29 26.32 -1.91
CA ASN A 533 -10.53 27.27 -2.71
C ASN A 533 -11.46 28.02 -3.68
N LEU A 534 -11.66 29.31 -3.42
CA LEU A 534 -12.43 30.25 -4.23
C LEU A 534 -11.55 31.39 -4.77
N ALA A 535 -10.22 31.22 -4.78
CA ALA A 535 -9.30 32.28 -5.19
C ALA A 535 -9.49 32.70 -6.65
N GLU A 536 -9.08 33.93 -6.99
CA GLU A 536 -9.12 34.46 -8.37
C GLU A 536 -10.53 34.35 -8.98
N ASN A 537 -11.50 34.99 -8.32
CA ASN A 537 -12.90 35.09 -8.74
C ASN A 537 -13.39 36.55 -8.56
N ASN A 538 -14.69 36.78 -8.72
CA ASN A 538 -15.33 38.09 -8.57
C ASN A 538 -16.32 38.12 -7.38
N PHE A 539 -16.05 37.36 -6.31
CA PHE A 539 -16.88 37.34 -5.11
C PHE A 539 -16.84 38.68 -4.37
N SER A 540 -17.97 39.14 -3.86
CA SER A 540 -18.11 40.40 -3.12
C SER A 540 -18.90 40.21 -1.81
N GLY A 541 -19.03 41.28 -1.02
CA GLY A 541 -19.68 41.22 0.29
C GLY A 541 -18.78 40.64 1.38
N GLU A 542 -19.37 40.24 2.50
CA GLU A 542 -18.64 39.75 3.68
C GLU A 542 -18.40 38.24 3.64
N ILE A 543 -17.33 37.77 4.30
CA ILE A 543 -17.11 36.35 4.56
C ILE A 543 -18.09 35.90 5.67
N PRO A 544 -18.90 34.85 5.47
CA PRO A 544 -19.86 34.40 6.49
C PRO A 544 -19.18 34.04 7.82
N MET A 545 -19.54 34.75 8.89
CA MET A 545 -18.95 34.55 10.23
C MET A 545 -19.10 33.12 10.75
N LYS A 546 -20.24 32.47 10.45
CA LYS A 546 -20.49 31.07 10.84
C LYS A 546 -19.51 30.07 10.22
N LEU A 547 -18.91 30.39 9.06
CA LEU A 547 -17.88 29.55 8.45
C LEU A 547 -16.63 29.46 9.34
N GLY A 548 -16.36 30.48 10.15
CA GLY A 548 -15.30 30.50 11.16
C GLY A 548 -15.46 29.42 12.24
N SER A 549 -16.68 28.93 12.47
CA SER A 549 -16.97 27.89 13.46
C SER A 549 -16.67 26.47 12.96
N SER A 550 -16.24 26.29 11.71
CA SER A 550 -15.89 24.96 11.19
C SER A 550 -14.69 24.36 11.93
N THR A 551 -14.84 23.12 12.38
CA THR A 551 -13.81 22.36 13.13
C THR A 551 -12.92 21.50 12.23
N LYS A 552 -13.33 21.26 10.98
CA LYS A 552 -12.58 20.40 10.04
C LYS A 552 -11.88 21.15 8.92
N LEU A 553 -12.21 22.42 8.68
CA LEU A 553 -11.62 23.21 7.60
C LEU A 553 -10.10 23.41 7.84
N ARG A 554 -9.28 22.83 6.96
CA ARG A 554 -7.80 22.87 7.04
C ARG A 554 -7.18 23.79 6.00
N TYR A 555 -7.83 23.93 4.86
CA TYR A 555 -7.38 24.80 3.78
C TYR A 555 -8.51 25.71 3.31
N LEU A 556 -8.21 27.00 3.28
CA LEU A 556 -9.10 28.04 2.81
C LEU A 556 -8.31 29.01 1.94
N ASN A 557 -8.83 29.36 0.76
CA ASN A 557 -8.27 30.42 -0.05
C ASN A 557 -9.37 31.26 -0.72
N PHE A 558 -9.40 32.54 -0.36
CA PHE A 558 -10.29 33.58 -0.87
C PHE A 558 -9.51 34.69 -1.61
N SER A 559 -8.22 34.48 -1.90
CA SER A 559 -7.38 35.53 -2.46
C SER A 559 -7.86 36.00 -3.84
N TYR A 560 -7.58 37.25 -4.18
CA TYR A 560 -7.92 37.88 -5.46
C TYR A 560 -9.42 37.79 -5.78
N ASN A 561 -10.23 38.41 -4.92
CA ASN A 561 -11.66 38.64 -5.07
C ASN A 561 -11.98 40.11 -4.69
N ASP A 562 -13.25 40.48 -4.62
CA ASP A 562 -13.75 41.79 -4.15
C ASP A 562 -14.43 41.70 -2.77
N LEU A 563 -13.94 40.80 -1.90
CA LEU A 563 -14.51 40.62 -0.56
C LEU A 563 -14.21 41.83 0.34
N SER A 564 -15.13 42.08 1.26
CA SER A 564 -15.16 43.23 2.16
C SER A 564 -15.47 42.84 3.60
N GLY A 565 -15.30 43.77 4.53
CA GLY A 565 -15.63 43.56 5.94
C GLY A 565 -14.52 42.87 6.73
N SER A 566 -14.86 42.37 7.92
CA SER A 566 -13.91 41.72 8.82
C SER A 566 -13.75 40.22 8.53
N ILE A 567 -12.52 39.73 8.57
CA ILE A 567 -12.24 38.28 8.55
C ILE A 567 -12.76 37.65 9.85
N PRO A 568 -13.44 36.48 9.78
CA PRO A 568 -13.88 35.74 10.97
C PRO A 568 -12.73 35.53 11.98
N THR A 569 -13.02 35.77 13.25
CA THR A 569 -11.98 35.88 14.30
C THR A 569 -11.67 34.56 15.00
N GLU A 570 -12.38 33.49 14.65
CA GLU A 570 -12.23 32.14 15.16
C GLU A 570 -10.85 31.57 14.80
N ASN A 571 -10.35 30.64 15.63
CA ASN A 571 -9.00 30.09 15.48
C ASN A 571 -8.76 29.47 14.11
N THR A 572 -9.78 28.83 13.51
CA THR A 572 -9.72 28.22 12.18
C THR A 572 -9.28 29.22 11.12
N PHE A 573 -9.78 30.45 11.14
CA PHE A 573 -9.40 31.51 10.17
C PHE A 573 -8.10 32.20 10.54
N ARG A 574 -7.76 32.29 11.83
CA ARG A 574 -6.45 32.82 12.28
C ARG A 574 -5.28 31.91 11.92
N SER A 575 -5.49 30.59 11.87
CA SER A 575 -4.48 29.64 11.41
C SER A 575 -4.27 29.68 9.90
N MET A 576 -5.22 30.22 9.13
CA MET A 576 -5.04 30.43 7.69
C MET A 576 -3.97 31.49 7.45
N GLY A 577 -3.11 31.28 6.46
CA GLY A 577 -2.08 32.27 6.12
C GLY A 577 -2.68 33.55 5.53
N SER A 578 -2.03 34.70 5.73
CA SER A 578 -2.42 35.98 5.11
C SER A 578 -2.57 35.90 3.59
N SER A 579 -1.82 35.01 2.94
CA SER A 579 -1.91 34.71 1.51
C SER A 579 -3.31 34.30 1.07
N SER A 580 -4.08 33.63 1.92
CA SER A 580 -5.44 33.18 1.63
C SER A 580 -6.46 34.32 1.47
N PHE A 581 -6.08 35.56 1.80
CA PHE A 581 -6.98 36.72 1.81
C PHE A 581 -6.44 37.90 0.99
N LEU A 582 -5.23 37.78 0.43
CA LEU A 582 -4.60 38.83 -0.38
C LEU A 582 -5.43 39.16 -1.61
N GLY A 583 -5.27 40.36 -2.17
CA GLY A 583 -6.00 40.78 -3.36
C GLY A 583 -7.45 41.24 -3.12
N ASN A 584 -7.93 41.24 -1.87
CA ASN A 584 -9.23 41.80 -1.48
C ASN A 584 -9.04 43.20 -0.84
N PRO A 585 -9.34 44.32 -1.53
CA PRO A 585 -8.99 45.65 -1.04
C PRO A 585 -9.84 46.12 0.16
N ASN A 586 -11.06 45.62 0.33
CA ASN A 586 -11.99 46.07 1.36
C ASN A 586 -12.03 45.14 2.58
N LEU A 587 -11.21 44.09 2.60
CA LEU A 587 -11.14 43.10 3.68
C LEU A 587 -10.13 43.54 4.76
N CYS A 588 -10.48 43.34 6.03
CA CYS A 588 -9.66 43.74 7.18
C CYS A 588 -9.71 42.72 8.33
N GLY A 589 -8.80 42.81 9.29
CA GLY A 589 -8.70 41.89 10.43
C GLY A 589 -7.66 40.78 10.24
N ALA A 590 -7.27 40.13 11.34
CA ALA A 590 -6.28 39.05 11.30
C ALA A 590 -6.77 37.89 10.42
N PRO A 591 -5.92 37.28 9.57
CA PRO A 591 -4.45 37.39 9.54
C PRO A 591 -3.89 38.52 8.65
N LEU A 592 -4.71 39.43 8.11
CA LEU A 592 -4.20 40.63 7.44
C LEU A 592 -3.72 41.67 8.48
N GLU A 593 -2.70 42.44 8.13
CA GLU A 593 -2.18 43.52 8.99
C GLU A 593 -3.10 44.76 9.01
N ARG A 594 -4.11 44.80 8.13
CA ARG A 594 -5.05 45.91 7.98
C ARG A 594 -6.08 45.88 9.11
N SER A 595 -6.13 46.92 9.94
CA SER A 595 -7.12 47.04 11.02
C SER A 595 -8.48 47.51 10.49
N CYS A 596 -9.57 46.92 11.01
CA CYS A 596 -10.92 47.35 10.67
C CYS A 596 -11.23 48.69 11.37
N ARG A 597 -11.53 49.74 10.61
CA ARG A 597 -11.95 51.04 11.17
C ARG A 597 -13.37 50.93 11.72
N ARG A 598 -13.56 51.15 13.03
CA ARG A 598 -14.88 51.46 13.59
C ARG A 598 -15.28 52.86 13.14
N GLY A 599 -16.39 52.96 12.41
CA GLY A 599 -17.00 54.25 12.12
C GLY A 599 -17.53 54.89 13.41
N SER A 600 -16.99 56.05 13.75
CA SER A 600 -17.71 57.06 14.53
C SER A 600 -17.16 58.42 14.13
N GLY A 601 -17.96 59.21 13.43
CA GLY A 601 -17.69 60.63 13.26
C GLY A 601 -17.74 61.34 14.62
N ILE A 602 -16.85 62.29 14.82
CA ILE A 602 -17.12 63.68 15.25
C ILE A 602 -15.77 64.43 15.22
N SER A 603 -15.93 65.69 14.86
CA SER A 603 -15.02 66.76 14.46
C SER A 603 -14.01 67.26 15.48
N ASP A 604 -12.92 67.81 14.91
CA ASP A 604 -12.14 69.00 15.28
C ASP A 604 -11.91 69.41 16.73
N GLY A 605 -10.65 69.81 16.97
CA GLY A 605 -10.36 70.99 17.77
C GLY A 605 -9.35 70.77 18.88
N MET A 606 -8.12 71.21 18.65
CA MET A 606 -7.57 72.44 19.27
C MET A 606 -6.09 72.31 19.62
N GLU A 607 -5.29 73.10 18.93
CA GLU A 607 -3.93 73.52 19.32
C GLU A 607 -3.96 74.23 20.68
N LEU A 608 -2.88 74.14 21.46
CA LEU A 608 -1.89 75.24 21.58
C LEU A 608 -0.99 75.02 22.81
N GLY A 609 0.28 75.40 22.66
CA GLY A 609 1.35 75.21 23.62
C GLY A 609 1.13 75.85 25.01
N SER A 610 1.96 75.46 25.98
CA SER A 610 3.06 76.32 26.41
C SER A 610 3.79 75.74 27.64
N ARG A 611 5.08 76.07 27.69
CA ARG A 611 6.09 75.68 28.68
C ARG A 611 5.70 76.12 30.09
N LYS A 612 5.62 75.16 31.03
CA LYS A 612 6.05 75.35 32.44
C LYS A 612 5.98 74.06 33.29
N THR A 613 6.61 72.96 32.87
CA THR A 613 6.76 71.76 33.73
C THR A 613 8.08 71.02 33.54
N GLN A 614 9.18 71.75 33.30
CA GLN A 614 10.49 71.15 33.02
C GLN A 614 11.34 70.83 34.25
N LYS A 615 10.78 70.85 35.47
CA LYS A 615 11.50 70.47 36.71
C LYS A 615 10.86 69.33 37.51
N VAL A 616 9.61 68.95 37.22
CA VAL A 616 8.95 67.78 37.85
C VAL A 616 9.07 66.53 36.98
N ALA A 617 9.20 66.70 35.65
CA ALA A 617 9.38 65.60 34.71
C ALA A 617 10.68 64.82 34.95
N TRP A 618 11.79 65.48 35.31
CA TRP A 618 13.06 64.79 35.56
C TRP A 618 13.07 63.92 36.82
N VAL A 619 12.31 64.29 37.85
CA VAL A 619 12.20 63.49 39.08
C VAL A 619 11.30 62.27 38.85
N LEU A 620 10.20 62.42 38.11
CA LEU A 620 9.33 61.31 37.72
C LEU A 620 10.02 60.35 36.74
N VAL A 621 10.86 60.87 35.83
CA VAL A 621 11.70 60.04 34.95
C VAL A 621 12.77 59.31 35.74
N LEU A 622 13.39 59.92 36.75
CA LEU A 622 14.38 59.24 37.60
C LEU A 622 13.73 58.14 38.45
N CYS A 623 12.56 58.39 39.05
CA CYS A 623 11.80 57.38 39.78
C CYS A 623 11.27 56.27 38.85
N ALA A 624 10.86 56.60 37.63
CA ALA A 624 10.46 55.62 36.62
C ALA A 624 11.65 54.78 36.15
N VAL A 625 12.85 55.37 36.00
CA VAL A 625 14.07 54.63 35.63
C VAL A 625 14.51 53.71 36.76
N VAL A 626 14.43 54.14 38.02
CA VAL A 626 14.73 53.27 39.18
C VAL A 626 13.67 52.18 39.35
N ALA A 627 12.39 52.48 39.13
CA ALA A 627 11.32 51.48 39.14
C ALA A 627 11.44 50.50 37.97
N ILE A 628 11.84 50.96 36.77
CA ILE A 628 12.14 50.13 35.62
C ILE A 628 13.40 49.30 35.88
N LEU A 629 14.42 49.83 36.58
CA LEU A 629 15.60 49.07 36.99
C LEU A 629 15.28 48.02 38.05
N LEU A 630 14.38 48.30 38.99
CA LEU A 630 13.92 47.33 39.98
C LEU A 630 12.95 46.31 39.40
N VAL A 631 12.06 46.69 38.48
CA VAL A 631 11.18 45.78 37.72
C VAL A 631 11.96 45.00 36.68
N SER A 632 13.06 45.53 36.14
CA SER A 632 13.96 44.78 35.27
C SER A 632 14.93 43.93 36.07
N LEU A 633 15.34 44.28 37.30
CA LEU A 633 16.11 43.38 38.18
C LEU A 633 15.22 42.29 38.79
N PHE A 634 13.98 42.62 39.19
CA PHE A 634 12.97 41.65 39.60
C PHE A 634 12.46 40.86 38.39
N GLY A 635 12.42 41.47 37.22
CA GLY A 635 12.15 40.84 35.92
C GLY A 635 13.28 39.94 35.50
N ILE A 636 14.56 40.29 35.70
CA ILE A 636 15.72 39.45 35.47
C ILE A 636 15.78 38.34 36.52
N PHE A 637 15.39 38.58 37.77
CA PHE A 637 15.30 37.57 38.82
C PHE A 637 14.11 36.62 38.58
N TYR A 638 12.96 37.12 38.13
CA TYR A 638 11.78 36.35 37.72
C TYR A 638 12.04 35.60 36.41
N TYR A 639 12.78 36.18 35.47
CA TYR A 639 13.23 35.56 34.21
C TYR A 639 14.35 34.54 34.46
N ARG A 640 15.22 34.76 35.46
CA ARG A 640 16.19 33.77 35.94
C ARG A 640 15.52 32.66 36.76
N ARG A 641 14.43 32.91 37.48
CA ARG A 641 13.61 31.88 38.19
C ARG A 641 12.66 31.12 37.25
N GLN A 642 12.14 31.73 36.18
CA GLN A 642 11.32 31.05 35.15
C GLN A 642 12.15 30.18 34.20
N ASN A 643 13.48 30.32 34.18
CA ASN A 643 14.35 29.43 33.42
C ASN A 643 14.49 28.02 34.03
N VAL A 644 13.74 27.69 35.08
CA VAL A 644 13.65 26.34 35.64
C VAL A 644 12.20 25.85 35.54
N THR A 645 11.80 25.54 34.31
CA THR A 645 10.98 24.38 33.90
C THR A 645 10.63 24.56 32.42
N ARG A 646 11.63 24.40 31.55
CA ARG A 646 11.36 24.09 30.14
C ARG A 646 10.64 22.75 30.15
N HIS A 647 9.31 22.76 30.09
CA HIS A 647 8.53 21.53 29.97
C HIS A 647 8.79 20.96 28.58
N TRP A 648 9.83 20.13 28.50
CA TRP A 648 10.16 19.38 27.31
C TRP A 648 9.11 18.30 27.11
N LYS A 649 8.57 18.22 25.91
CA LYS A 649 7.60 17.23 25.48
C LYS A 649 8.31 16.20 24.63
N MET A 650 7.91 14.95 24.79
CA MET A 650 8.40 13.83 23.98
C MET A 650 7.28 13.31 23.10
N VAL A 651 7.59 13.06 21.83
CA VAL A 651 6.77 12.26 20.92
C VAL A 651 7.59 11.03 20.57
N SER A 652 7.07 9.85 20.89
CA SER A 652 7.65 8.56 20.51
C SER A 652 6.82 7.95 19.40
N PHE A 653 7.47 7.40 18.38
CA PHE A 653 6.79 6.72 17.27
C PHE A 653 6.94 5.20 17.40
N ASP A 654 6.08 4.46 16.70
CA ASP A 654 5.99 2.99 16.83
C ASP A 654 7.36 2.30 16.72
N GLY A 655 7.61 1.40 17.68
CA GLY A 655 8.86 0.64 17.81
C GLY A 655 9.99 1.38 18.52
N PHE A 656 9.69 2.47 19.25
CA PHE A 656 10.63 3.17 20.13
C PHE A 656 10.17 3.05 21.60
N PRO A 657 11.08 2.76 22.56
CA PRO A 657 10.71 2.61 23.97
C PRO A 657 10.08 3.88 24.56
N GLU A 658 9.16 3.71 25.52
CA GLU A 658 8.60 4.83 26.29
C GLU A 658 9.70 5.45 27.17
N ILE A 659 10.36 6.48 26.65
CA ILE A 659 11.40 7.25 27.32
C ILE A 659 10.93 8.70 27.49
N THR A 660 11.24 9.31 28.62
CA THR A 660 10.87 10.69 28.89
C THR A 660 11.84 11.67 28.23
N ALA A 661 11.36 12.88 27.94
CA ALA A 661 12.21 13.96 27.41
C ALA A 661 13.42 14.25 28.32
N ALA A 662 13.25 14.14 29.64
CA ALA A 662 14.31 14.34 30.61
C ALA A 662 15.41 13.28 30.52
N GLU A 663 15.05 12.02 30.31
CA GLU A 663 15.99 10.91 30.13
C GLU A 663 16.79 11.05 28.83
N VAL A 664 16.13 11.44 27.73
CA VAL A 664 16.79 11.72 26.45
C VAL A 664 17.80 12.87 26.59
N LEU A 665 17.41 13.97 27.23
CA LEU A 665 18.29 15.12 27.42
C LEU A 665 19.48 14.82 28.33
N LYS A 666 19.29 13.97 29.35
CA LYS A 666 20.38 13.52 30.24
C LYS A 666 21.43 12.69 29.50
N SER A 667 21.03 11.96 28.44
CA SER A 667 21.96 11.27 27.53
C SER A 667 22.80 12.22 26.67
N PHE A 668 22.45 13.51 26.59
CA PHE A 668 23.21 14.50 25.83
C PHE A 668 24.33 15.18 26.65
N ASP A 669 24.30 15.08 27.98
CA ASP A 669 25.35 15.63 28.85
C ASP A 669 26.66 14.80 28.80
N SER A 670 26.63 13.62 28.18
CA SER A 670 27.77 12.72 27.96
C SER A 670 28.24 12.65 26.50
N ILE A 671 27.90 13.65 25.67
CA ILE A 671 28.27 13.65 24.24
C ILE A 671 29.79 13.76 24.07
N GLU A 672 30.40 12.70 23.55
CA GLU A 672 31.61 12.83 22.75
C GLU A 672 31.21 13.37 21.39
N ALA A 673 31.67 14.58 21.05
CA ALA A 673 31.47 15.15 19.72
C ALA A 673 32.32 14.38 18.70
N VAL A 674 31.80 13.24 18.23
CA VAL A 674 32.39 12.47 17.15
C VAL A 674 31.72 12.88 15.84
N GLU A 675 32.53 13.28 14.86
CA GLU A 675 32.09 13.57 13.50
C GLU A 675 31.33 12.36 12.94
N THR A 676 30.03 12.56 12.66
CA THR A 676 29.21 11.54 12.03
C THR A 676 29.37 11.59 10.50
N PRO A 677 29.19 10.46 9.78
CA PRO A 677 29.35 10.40 8.31
C PRO A 677 28.33 11.24 7.50
N TYR A 678 27.38 11.90 8.15
CA TYR A 678 26.39 12.77 7.49
C TYR A 678 27.02 14.17 7.29
N SER A 679 27.28 14.59 6.05
CA SER A 679 27.98 15.86 5.72
C SER A 679 27.14 17.14 5.91
N SER A 680 26.41 17.26 7.02
CA SER A 680 25.68 18.47 7.43
C SER A 680 25.97 18.77 8.90
N ASN A 681 26.43 20.00 9.19
CA ASN A 681 26.93 20.53 10.48
C ASN A 681 25.93 20.49 11.68
N SER A 682 24.98 19.56 11.77
CA SER A 682 23.90 19.56 12.78
C SER A 682 23.47 18.19 13.34
N VAL A 683 24.13 17.09 12.99
CA VAL A 683 23.79 15.72 13.47
C VAL A 683 24.89 15.16 14.36
N CYS A 684 24.52 14.65 15.54
CA CYS A 684 25.43 14.07 16.54
C CYS A 684 25.00 12.64 16.89
N LYS A 685 25.94 11.73 17.14
CA LYS A 685 25.65 10.38 17.64
C LYS A 685 25.45 10.42 19.16
N ALA A 686 24.36 9.82 19.65
CA ALA A 686 24.12 9.68 21.08
C ALA A 686 23.75 8.23 21.44
N VAL A 687 24.16 7.78 22.62
CA VAL A 687 23.69 6.52 23.20
C VAL A 687 22.70 6.87 24.30
N LEU A 688 21.44 6.46 24.14
CA LEU A 688 20.39 6.68 25.12
C LEU A 688 20.66 5.84 26.37
N LEU A 689 20.08 6.21 27.52
CA LEU A 689 20.19 5.43 28.78
C LEU A 689 19.72 3.97 28.64
N THR A 690 18.93 3.67 27.60
CA THR A 690 18.48 2.32 27.24
C THR A 690 19.55 1.47 26.54
N GLY A 691 20.72 2.05 26.22
CA GLY A 691 21.77 1.42 25.41
C GLY A 691 21.56 1.53 23.89
N MET A 692 20.44 2.13 23.45
CA MET A 692 20.14 2.34 22.04
C MET A 692 20.99 3.48 21.46
N THR A 693 21.65 3.24 20.32
CA THR A 693 22.40 4.28 19.60
C THR A 693 21.46 5.00 18.63
N VAL A 694 21.44 6.34 18.68
CA VAL A 694 20.60 7.20 17.84
C VAL A 694 21.41 8.32 17.21
N ALA A 695 20.98 8.77 16.03
CA ALA A 695 21.47 9.99 15.42
C ALA A 695 20.56 11.16 15.83
N VAL A 696 21.14 12.18 16.45
CA VAL A 696 20.41 13.32 17.03
C VAL A 696 20.63 14.54 16.16
N ARG A 697 19.54 15.14 15.67
CA ARG A 697 19.59 16.41 14.94
C ARG A 697 18.90 17.51 15.73
N LYS A 698 19.58 18.64 15.92
CA LYS A 698 19.04 19.82 16.61
C LYS A 698 18.32 20.73 15.61
N ILE A 699 17.14 21.23 16.01
CA ILE A 699 16.26 22.10 15.20
C ILE A 699 15.79 23.27 16.05
N GLU A 700 15.83 24.49 15.51
CA GLU A 700 15.39 25.71 16.19
C GLU A 700 14.33 26.42 15.35
N TRP A 701 13.22 26.86 15.96
CA TRP A 701 12.15 27.55 15.24
C TRP A 701 11.59 28.76 15.98
N GLY A 702 11.01 29.68 15.21
CA GLY A 702 10.29 30.85 15.73
C GLY A 702 8.88 30.51 16.23
N THR A 703 8.34 31.34 17.15
CA THR A 703 7.07 31.12 17.85
C THR A 703 5.80 31.12 16.97
N LYS A 704 5.91 31.47 15.67
CA LYS A 704 4.79 31.56 14.72
C LYS A 704 4.54 30.27 13.90
N SER A 705 5.43 29.27 13.94
CA SER A 705 5.39 28.08 13.06
C SER A 705 5.24 26.73 13.79
N SER A 706 4.97 26.71 15.10
CA SER A 706 5.07 25.49 15.91
C SER A 706 4.07 24.38 15.53
N ASN A 707 2.83 24.71 15.13
CA ASN A 707 1.81 23.68 14.89
C ASN A 707 2.00 22.97 13.54
N LEU A 708 2.33 23.71 12.48
CA LEU A 708 2.63 23.14 11.16
C LEU A 708 3.89 22.27 11.20
N LEU A 709 4.91 22.70 11.95
CA LEU A 709 6.13 21.93 12.17
C LEU A 709 5.82 20.62 12.89
N MET A 710 4.99 20.65 13.95
CA MET A 710 4.60 19.44 14.69
C MET A 710 3.75 18.47 13.87
N GLU A 711 2.82 18.96 13.06
CA GLU A 711 2.02 18.11 12.15
C GLU A 711 2.91 17.43 11.10
N PHE A 712 3.86 18.19 10.53
CA PHE A 712 4.80 17.65 9.56
C PHE A 712 5.77 16.64 10.19
N ILE A 713 6.27 16.91 11.41
CA ILE A 713 7.10 15.97 12.18
C ILE A 713 6.34 14.69 12.51
N ASN A 714 5.08 14.78 12.93
CA ASN A 714 4.24 13.60 13.17
C ASN A 714 4.04 12.76 11.91
N ARG A 715 3.85 13.43 10.77
CA ARG A 715 3.68 12.75 9.48
C ARG A 715 4.95 12.04 9.00
N ILE A 716 6.11 12.66 9.14
CA ILE A 716 7.41 11.99 8.87
C ILE A 716 7.64 10.86 9.88
N GLY A 717 7.28 11.09 11.14
CA GLY A 717 7.39 10.12 12.22
C GLY A 717 6.55 8.87 12.03
N ASN A 718 5.42 8.98 11.31
CA ASN A 718 4.57 7.85 10.95
C ASN A 718 4.93 7.21 9.59
N ALA A 719 5.82 7.82 8.80
CA ALA A 719 6.29 7.25 7.56
C ALA A 719 7.15 6.01 7.85
N ARG A 720 6.78 4.86 7.27
CA ARG A 720 7.48 3.58 7.44
C ARG A 720 7.72 2.94 6.08
N HIS A 721 8.99 2.90 5.67
CA HIS A 721 9.40 2.25 4.44
C HIS A 721 10.85 1.76 4.58
N LYS A 722 11.14 0.60 4.00
CA LYS A 722 12.44 -0.09 4.14
C LYS A 722 13.65 0.69 3.60
N ASN A 723 13.43 1.67 2.71
CA ASN A 723 14.49 2.49 2.10
C ASN A 723 14.45 3.95 2.58
N LEU A 724 13.83 4.21 3.73
CA LEU A 724 13.84 5.51 4.41
C LEU A 724 14.50 5.39 5.78
N ILE A 725 15.19 6.42 6.25
CA ILE A 725 15.63 6.48 7.63
C ILE A 725 14.42 6.67 8.56
N ARG A 726 14.39 5.96 9.69
CA ARG A 726 13.27 6.04 10.64
C ARG A 726 13.47 7.19 11.62
N LEU A 727 12.44 8.02 11.79
CA LEU A 727 12.31 8.94 12.91
C LEU A 727 11.74 8.19 14.12
N LEU A 728 12.58 8.01 15.14
CA LEU A 728 12.27 7.24 16.35
C LEU A 728 11.49 8.07 17.37
N GLY A 729 11.87 9.34 17.52
CA GLY A 729 11.19 10.24 18.43
C GLY A 729 11.58 11.70 18.23
N PHE A 730 10.83 12.59 18.86
CA PHE A 730 11.04 14.03 18.81
C PHE A 730 10.87 14.66 20.20
N CYS A 731 11.97 15.18 20.74
CA CYS A 731 12.01 15.83 22.05
C CYS A 731 12.07 17.35 21.86
N TYR A 732 11.06 18.10 22.33
CA TYR A 732 10.97 19.52 22.04
C TYR A 732 10.43 20.40 23.15
N ASN A 733 10.76 21.69 23.08
CA ASN A 733 10.18 22.76 23.87
C ASN A 733 9.61 23.85 22.93
N LYS A 734 9.34 25.07 23.42
CA LYS A 734 8.67 26.11 22.64
C LYS A 734 9.40 26.55 21.36
N ASN A 735 10.72 26.49 21.31
CA ASN A 735 11.54 27.05 20.23
C ASN A 735 12.73 26.18 19.81
N LEU A 736 12.90 25.02 20.45
CA LEU A 736 14.02 24.12 20.25
C LEU A 736 13.54 22.67 20.30
N GLY A 737 14.01 21.83 19.39
CA GLY A 737 13.71 20.41 19.35
C GLY A 737 14.87 19.57 18.88
N TYR A 738 14.85 18.31 19.29
CA TYR A 738 15.82 17.28 18.95
C TYR A 738 15.07 16.12 18.27
N MET A 739 15.44 15.85 17.01
CA MET A 739 14.99 14.66 16.29
C MET A 739 15.91 13.49 16.61
N LEU A 740 15.33 12.38 17.03
CA LEU A 740 16.02 11.11 17.27
C LEU A 740 15.79 10.20 16.06
N LEU A 741 16.82 10.04 15.24
CA LEU A 741 16.81 9.21 14.04
C LEU A 741 17.51 7.90 14.35
N GLU A 742 17.14 6.85 13.61
CA GLU A 742 17.86 5.59 13.59
C GLU A 742 19.31 5.80 13.17
N TYR A 743 20.25 5.23 13.92
CA TYR A 743 21.67 5.34 13.59
C TYR A 743 22.07 4.23 12.63
N LEU A 744 22.48 4.60 11.42
CA LEU A 744 22.97 3.67 10.40
C LEU A 744 24.51 3.72 10.37
N PRO A 745 25.22 2.60 10.62
CA PRO A 745 26.66 2.61 10.87
C PRO A 745 27.54 2.63 9.61
N ASN A 746 27.00 2.30 8.43
CA ASN A 746 27.81 2.02 7.25
C ASN A 746 28.11 3.23 6.36
N GLY A 747 27.93 4.45 6.86
CA GLY A 747 28.33 5.68 6.18
C GLY A 747 27.46 6.06 4.97
N THR A 748 27.88 7.06 4.21
CA THR A 748 27.11 7.63 3.09
C THR A 748 27.53 7.08 1.73
N LEU A 749 26.71 7.31 0.70
CA LEU A 749 27.07 7.02 -0.68
C LEU A 749 28.22 7.91 -1.17
N GLU A 750 28.30 9.16 -0.71
CA GLU A 750 29.41 10.06 -1.01
C GLU A 750 30.78 9.47 -0.64
N GLU A 751 30.89 8.88 0.54
CA GLU A 751 32.13 8.22 1.00
C GLU A 751 32.49 6.94 0.22
N LYS A 752 31.48 6.33 -0.42
CA LYS A 752 31.63 5.08 -1.17
C LYS A 752 31.77 5.30 -2.68
N ILE A 753 31.49 6.51 -3.17
CA ILE A 753 31.69 6.90 -4.55
C ILE A 753 33.19 6.89 -4.86
N GLY A 754 33.58 6.09 -5.85
CA GLY A 754 34.98 5.86 -6.22
C GLY A 754 35.50 4.46 -5.90
N ARG A 755 34.77 3.65 -5.10
CA ARG A 755 35.07 2.22 -4.94
C ARG A 755 34.59 1.44 -6.17
N LYS A 756 35.33 0.40 -6.58
CA LYS A 756 34.85 -0.55 -7.61
C LYS A 756 33.58 -1.23 -7.09
N CYS A 757 32.48 -1.03 -7.79
CA CYS A 757 31.17 -1.55 -7.48
C CYS A 757 30.62 -2.18 -8.76
N ASP A 758 30.20 -3.44 -8.68
CA ASP A 758 29.56 -4.14 -9.79
C ASP A 758 28.22 -3.50 -10.16
N TRP A 759 27.73 -3.86 -11.34
CA TRP A 759 26.51 -3.27 -11.87
C TRP A 759 25.28 -3.67 -11.05
N ASP A 760 25.24 -4.88 -10.50
CA ASP A 760 24.12 -5.37 -9.68
C ASP A 760 23.95 -4.55 -8.41
N SER A 761 25.05 -4.21 -7.75
CA SER A 761 25.09 -3.35 -6.58
C SER A 761 24.66 -1.91 -6.90
N LYS A 762 25.07 -1.38 -8.07
CA LYS A 762 24.61 -0.06 -8.55
C LYS A 762 23.12 -0.04 -8.89
N HIS A 763 22.64 -1.10 -9.54
CA HIS A 763 21.23 -1.25 -9.90
C HIS A 763 20.36 -1.38 -8.66
N ARG A 764 20.74 -2.25 -7.71
CA ARG A 764 20.06 -2.40 -6.42
C ARG A 764 20.02 -1.07 -5.67
N LEU A 765 21.13 -0.34 -5.65
CA LEU A 765 21.21 0.99 -5.05
C LEU A 765 20.17 1.94 -5.68
N MET A 766 20.12 2.02 -7.02
CA MET A 766 19.17 2.88 -7.73
C MET A 766 17.70 2.49 -7.50
N VAL A 767 17.38 1.20 -7.59
CA VAL A 767 16.00 0.69 -7.40
C VAL A 767 15.50 0.96 -5.99
N ASN A 768 16.33 0.73 -4.97
CA ASN A 768 15.94 0.96 -3.59
C ASN A 768 15.77 2.46 -3.27
N ILE A 769 16.62 3.32 -3.85
CA ILE A 769 16.41 4.78 -3.80
C ILE A 769 15.07 5.15 -4.46
N ALA A 770 14.80 4.63 -5.65
CA ALA A 770 13.56 4.90 -6.38
C ALA A 770 12.31 4.45 -5.61
N LYS A 771 12.35 3.26 -4.97
CA LYS A 771 11.26 2.78 -4.09
C LYS A 771 11.02 3.71 -2.91
N GLY A 772 12.09 4.20 -2.28
CA GLY A 772 11.99 5.22 -1.22
C GLY A 772 11.33 6.51 -1.71
N LEU A 773 11.70 7.00 -2.90
CA LEU A 773 11.10 8.19 -3.51
C LEU A 773 9.64 7.99 -3.90
N TYR A 774 9.32 6.84 -4.49
CA TYR A 774 7.96 6.48 -4.89
C TYR A 774 7.02 6.49 -3.68
N PHE A 775 7.41 5.84 -2.59
CA PHE A 775 6.64 5.81 -1.35
C PHE A 775 6.37 7.22 -0.79
N LEU A 776 7.37 8.09 -0.82
CA LEU A 776 7.22 9.48 -0.37
C LEU A 776 6.22 10.28 -1.22
N HIS A 777 6.16 10.01 -2.53
CA HIS A 777 5.36 10.78 -3.47
C HIS A 777 3.93 10.26 -3.66
N HIS A 778 3.75 8.94 -3.69
CA HIS A 778 2.49 8.31 -4.12
C HIS A 778 1.77 7.60 -2.97
N ASP A 779 2.51 6.95 -2.07
CA ASP A 779 1.91 6.14 -1.00
C ASP A 779 1.65 6.98 0.26
N CYS A 780 2.47 7.98 0.55
CA CYS A 780 2.22 8.93 1.62
C CYS A 780 1.07 9.88 1.25
N ARG A 781 0.06 9.99 2.14
CA ARG A 781 -1.02 10.98 2.02
C ARG A 781 -1.06 11.94 3.22
N PRO A 782 -0.83 13.25 3.02
CA PRO A 782 -0.34 13.88 1.78
C PRO A 782 1.05 13.38 1.36
N SER A 783 1.57 13.79 0.18
CA SER A 783 2.90 13.41 -0.32
C SER A 783 4.05 14.14 0.39
N ILE A 784 5.06 13.41 0.87
CA ILE A 784 6.17 13.96 1.66
C ILE A 784 7.27 14.40 0.68
N PRO A 785 7.70 15.68 0.69
CA PRO A 785 8.75 16.14 -0.21
C PRO A 785 10.09 15.47 0.13
N HIS A 786 10.70 14.80 -0.85
CA HIS A 786 11.98 14.10 -0.64
C HIS A 786 13.18 15.03 -0.46
N GLY A 787 13.05 16.34 -0.74
CA GLY A 787 14.15 17.30 -0.61
C GLY A 787 15.20 17.17 -1.72
N SER A 788 16.48 17.35 -1.40
CA SER A 788 17.57 17.25 -2.38
C SER A 788 18.18 15.84 -2.36
N LEU A 789 18.08 15.12 -3.49
CA LEU A 789 18.72 13.83 -3.66
C LEU A 789 20.22 14.01 -3.95
N LYS A 790 21.02 14.01 -2.89
CA LYS A 790 22.49 14.07 -2.96
C LYS A 790 23.10 12.77 -2.47
N THR A 791 24.32 12.48 -2.91
CA THR A 791 25.08 11.30 -2.52
C THR A 791 25.43 11.29 -1.03
N SER A 792 25.53 12.47 -0.41
CA SER A 792 25.65 12.66 1.04
C SER A 792 24.42 12.23 1.85
N ASN A 793 23.25 12.15 1.20
CA ASN A 793 21.95 11.97 1.84
C ASN A 793 21.40 10.55 1.70
N ILE A 794 22.19 9.67 1.10
CA ILE A 794 21.92 8.24 0.96
C ILE A 794 22.88 7.52 1.90
N VAL A 795 22.33 6.81 2.87
CA VAL A 795 23.08 6.21 3.98
C VAL A 795 22.80 4.72 4.02
N PHE A 796 23.78 3.93 4.44
CA PHE A 796 23.69 2.48 4.41
C PHE A 796 23.44 1.88 5.80
N ASP A 797 22.49 0.96 5.87
CA ASP A 797 22.25 0.13 7.06
C ASP A 797 23.33 -0.95 7.23
N GLU A 798 23.20 -1.80 8.26
CA GLU A 798 24.11 -2.91 8.55
C GLU A 798 24.25 -3.90 7.37
N ASN A 799 23.22 -4.02 6.53
CA ASN A 799 23.17 -4.92 5.37
C ASN A 799 23.63 -4.27 4.06
N MET A 800 24.12 -3.02 4.11
CA MET A 800 24.48 -2.22 2.93
C MET A 800 23.29 -1.91 2.01
N GLU A 801 22.08 -1.88 2.55
CA GLU A 801 20.90 -1.37 1.85
C GLU A 801 20.84 0.17 1.96
N PRO A 802 20.43 0.89 0.90
CA PRO A 802 20.41 2.34 0.91
C PRO A 802 19.11 2.89 1.51
N HIS A 803 19.26 3.90 2.36
CA HIS A 803 18.19 4.63 3.00
C HIS A 803 18.31 6.11 2.67
N LEU A 804 17.18 6.74 2.30
CA LEU A 804 17.11 8.19 2.19
C LEU A 804 17.12 8.78 3.60
N ALA A 805 18.15 9.55 3.91
CA ALA A 805 18.38 10.09 5.26
C ALA A 805 17.98 11.56 5.42
N GLU A 806 17.84 12.32 4.32
CA GLU A 806 17.52 13.75 4.36
C GLU A 806 16.16 14.12 3.71
N PHE A 807 15.22 13.18 3.64
CA PHE A 807 13.87 13.52 3.18
C PHE A 807 13.17 14.45 4.17
N ALA A 808 12.37 15.39 3.66
CA ALA A 808 11.61 16.39 4.43
C ALA A 808 12.41 17.47 5.21
N PHE A 809 13.72 17.33 5.46
CA PHE A 809 14.47 18.32 6.26
C PHE A 809 14.65 19.68 5.58
N LYS A 810 14.78 19.72 4.25
CA LYS A 810 14.82 21.01 3.52
C LYS A 810 13.53 21.81 3.73
N THR A 811 12.40 21.11 3.86
CA THR A 811 11.10 21.70 4.17
C THR A 811 11.05 22.18 5.62
N ILE A 812 11.60 21.39 6.55
CA ILE A 812 11.76 21.81 7.96
C ILE A 812 12.62 23.08 8.05
N SER A 813 13.78 23.15 7.40
CA SER A 813 14.64 24.35 7.41
C SER A 813 14.07 25.55 6.65
N ALA A 814 13.23 25.33 5.63
CA ALA A 814 12.44 26.42 5.03
C ALA A 814 11.40 26.98 6.01
N MET A 815 10.85 26.14 6.88
CA MET A 815 9.95 26.56 7.97
C MET A 815 10.69 27.27 9.12
N GLU A 816 11.99 27.00 9.32
CA GLU A 816 12.87 27.72 10.26
C GLU A 816 13.11 29.19 9.82
N THR A 817 13.21 29.44 8.52
CA THR A 817 13.59 30.76 7.94
C THR A 817 12.41 31.62 7.48
N GLY A 818 11.17 31.09 7.51
CA GLY A 818 9.96 31.84 7.13
C GLY A 818 9.76 32.04 5.62
N MET A 819 10.52 31.34 4.76
CA MET A 819 10.36 31.41 3.30
C MET A 819 9.18 30.55 2.82
N LYS A 820 8.12 31.20 2.32
CA LYS A 820 6.88 30.58 1.83
C LYS A 820 6.93 30.02 0.39
N SER A 821 8.04 30.13 -0.35
CA SER A 821 8.05 29.90 -1.81
C SER A 821 8.33 28.48 -2.31
N ILE A 822 8.47 27.46 -1.43
CA ILE A 822 8.89 26.11 -1.85
C ILE A 822 7.72 25.08 -1.85
N ILE A 823 6.52 25.43 -1.37
CA ILE A 823 5.43 24.45 -1.19
C ILE A 823 4.64 24.16 -2.49
N THR A 824 4.84 24.92 -3.57
CA THR A 824 4.30 24.61 -4.90
C THR A 824 5.38 24.02 -5.80
N TYR A 825 5.66 22.72 -5.66
CA TYR A 825 6.21 21.94 -6.77
C TYR A 825 5.07 21.24 -7.49
N LYS A 826 4.73 21.79 -8.66
CA LYS A 826 4.07 21.07 -9.75
C LYS A 826 4.82 19.76 -9.96
N SER A 827 4.10 18.64 -9.90
CA SER A 827 4.54 17.37 -10.46
C SER A 827 4.73 17.53 -11.96
N ARG A 828 5.96 17.87 -12.37
CA ARG A 828 6.49 17.40 -13.66
C ARG A 828 7.27 16.14 -13.34
N PHE A 829 6.62 15.01 -13.54
CA PHE A 829 7.31 13.81 -14.01
C PHE A 829 7.04 13.74 -15.50
#